data_AF-A0CVP1-F1
#
_entry.id   AF-A0CVP1-F1
#
_cell.length_a   1.000
_cell.length_b   1.000
_cell.length_c   1.000
_cell.angle_alpha   90.00
_cell.angle_beta   90.00
_cell.angle_gamma   90.00
#
_symmetry.space_group_name_H-M   'P 1'
#
loop_
_entity.id
_entity.type
_entity.pdbx_description
1 polymer ?
#
loop_
_entity_poly.entity_id
_entity_poly.type
_entity_poly.pdbx_seq_one_letter_code
_entity_poly.pdbx_strand_id
1 'polypeptide(L)'
;MNDDYYSTRLETVEKIHYMEKEAEHHLTICESYERMETPEEVEMRRKEFLEKQAAQQKNKKGTKKQAEEVFDENPKLTSDVRLSDLLCSDALPPNSRWIASQLQQIKDRDIKDCFTQKSLSSKIYPQKDGAPIYNPNGKYIVKLYFMGKERKIQVSDHMPTSFDGKALLPQSVDKNQLWPMIISKAVLQLWDYQSKGSLVGDGFVMYSLMGLLTETIDLKTINSWGIIDNMMNNNHYVQKDVFVSTYSYKNQSNQNTNNRSKKEYQLELLRNPKKEFDNYEIARNKNGSPSQHQQMQQEEQDEQQEEMQQEENEQKVQRFRKTQRGFSFESLSRSYSIPKPPKVPGDTNINTCFSYSIVEQFQNENGFNMVYAQKRSDRELRLRQEYFDLCKTPMNKMTKEEKLDLRRRKKEIKEKLQDDDKKRISLISQQPVKHRYLRLKSDVSGKDPVIVFSPLAADEIYIAKKCIANKLNKPPNYDIPEIKGDDKSVVSANMKNTDDSFSVKPLEDFSSVSNAQEPFNRGEGGFWVHEKEFLSLFDYIQIAYDPKRYNMQVLQIQSNPDNDIAGYDNIEMVIVQRDPDSDDNAQVAFLVGFQPKYSQNKDFNEQIRPYSMLQRFDLETYESILDYKLLNQCVSSQMLLLDNKNHIFKMNIYSPLNFTMWLTSNNKISTQSVFDYLIDYENYQKQSFSN
;
A
#
# COMPACT_ATOMS: atom_id res chain seq x y z
N MET A 1 -19.54 46.09 -21.01
CA MET A 1 -20.33 44.87 -20.80
C MET A 1 -20.06 43.99 -22.00
N ASN A 2 -18.98 43.21 -21.93
CA ASN A 2 -18.72 42.13 -22.89
C ASN A 2 -18.88 40.86 -22.08
N ASP A 3 -20.03 40.20 -22.24
CA ASP A 3 -20.25 38.86 -21.74
C ASP A 3 -19.59 37.91 -22.77
N ASP A 4 -18.37 37.46 -22.48
CA ASP A 4 -17.73 36.40 -23.27
C ASP A 4 -18.41 35.06 -22.91
N TYR A 5 -19.17 34.51 -23.86
CA TYR A 5 -19.94 33.27 -23.70
C TYR A 5 -19.07 32.00 -23.88
N TYR A 6 -19.44 30.94 -23.15
CA TYR A 6 -18.74 29.65 -23.04
C TYR A 6 -18.50 28.91 -24.38
N SER A 7 -17.37 28.20 -24.48
CA SER A 7 -16.94 27.41 -25.65
C SER A 7 -17.67 26.06 -25.74
N THR A 8 -18.18 25.69 -26.92
CA THR A 8 -18.55 24.29 -27.24
C THR A 8 -17.44 23.60 -28.00
N ARG A 9 -17.25 22.33 -27.64
CA ARG A 9 -16.36 21.39 -28.33
C ARG A 9 -17.14 20.75 -29.48
N LEU A 10 -16.74 21.00 -30.72
CA LEU A 10 -17.17 20.20 -31.86
C LEU A 10 -16.19 19.02 -32.01
N GLU A 11 -16.73 17.80 -32.05
CA GLU A 11 -15.95 16.60 -32.32
C GLU A 11 -16.21 16.16 -33.77
N THR A 12 -15.16 16.14 -34.58
CA THR A 12 -15.15 15.42 -35.85
C THR A 12 -14.55 14.05 -35.60
N VAL A 13 -15.35 13.01 -35.86
CA VAL A 13 -14.94 11.61 -35.67
C VAL A 13 -14.52 11.06 -37.02
N GLU A 14 -13.21 10.94 -37.26
CA GLU A 14 -12.69 10.14 -38.36
C GLU A 14 -12.39 8.72 -37.87
N LYS A 15 -13.06 7.74 -38.49
CA LYS A 15 -12.77 6.32 -38.28
C LYS A 15 -11.69 5.91 -39.27
N ILE A 16 -10.47 5.69 -38.76
CA ILE A 16 -9.40 5.12 -39.57
C ILE A 16 -9.40 3.61 -39.37
N HIS A 17 -9.53 2.91 -40.49
CA HIS A 17 -9.49 1.46 -40.53
C HIS A 17 -8.09 1.02 -40.93
N TYR A 18 -7.43 0.24 -40.08
CA TYR A 18 -6.15 -0.38 -40.46
C TYR A 18 -6.05 -1.79 -39.89
N MET A 19 -5.31 -2.62 -40.61
CA MET A 19 -5.13 -4.04 -40.33
C MET A 19 -3.72 -4.26 -39.80
N GLU A 20 -3.62 -4.82 -38.60
CA GLU A 20 -2.35 -5.28 -38.04
C GLU A 20 -2.51 -6.75 -37.64
N LYS A 21 -1.72 -7.63 -38.27
CA LYS A 21 -1.70 -9.09 -38.01
C LYS A 21 -3.09 -9.73 -37.90
N GLU A 22 -3.89 -9.58 -38.96
CA GLU A 22 -5.21 -10.23 -39.14
C GLU A 22 -6.32 -9.81 -38.15
N ALA A 23 -6.07 -8.85 -37.26
CA ALA A 23 -7.09 -8.26 -36.39
C ALA A 23 -7.51 -6.87 -36.90
N GLU A 24 -8.80 -6.70 -37.17
CA GLU A 24 -9.40 -5.39 -37.49
C GLU A 24 -9.32 -4.46 -36.27
N HIS A 25 -8.58 -3.36 -36.41
CA HIS A 25 -8.51 -2.32 -35.38
C HIS A 25 -9.25 -1.06 -35.87
N HIS A 26 -10.16 -0.55 -35.06
CA HIS A 26 -10.84 0.72 -35.30
C HIS A 26 -10.17 1.82 -34.47
N LEU A 27 -9.32 2.63 -35.09
CA LEU A 27 -8.81 3.84 -34.44
C LEU A 27 -9.82 4.96 -34.64
N THR A 28 -10.39 5.44 -33.53
CA THR A 28 -11.28 6.60 -33.53
C THR A 28 -10.42 7.82 -33.23
N ILE A 29 -10.15 8.64 -34.23
CA ILE A 29 -9.44 9.91 -34.03
C ILE A 29 -10.51 10.98 -33.81
N CYS A 30 -10.59 11.48 -32.57
CA CYS A 30 -11.42 12.62 -32.24
C CYS A 30 -10.57 13.89 -32.32
N GLU A 31 -10.72 14.63 -33.41
CA GLU A 31 -10.23 16.00 -33.46
C GLU A 31 -11.28 16.91 -32.82
N SER A 32 -10.84 17.72 -31.86
CA SER A 32 -11.70 18.70 -31.21
C SER A 32 -11.12 20.09 -31.35
N TYR A 33 -11.92 21.01 -31.88
CA TYR A 33 -11.58 22.43 -31.92
C TYR A 33 -12.64 23.23 -31.14
N GLU A 34 -12.19 24.34 -30.55
CA GLU A 34 -13.00 25.24 -29.75
C GLU A 34 -13.69 26.25 -30.67
N ARG A 35 -15.02 26.36 -30.59
CA ARG A 35 -15.79 27.43 -31.24
C ARG A 35 -16.60 28.22 -30.22
N MET A 36 -16.83 29.51 -30.50
CA MET A 36 -17.77 30.32 -29.73
C MET A 36 -19.21 29.93 -30.06
N GLU A 37 -20.04 29.75 -29.04
CA GLU A 37 -21.48 29.46 -29.20
C GLU A 37 -22.26 30.66 -29.71
N THR A 38 -23.32 30.41 -30.47
CA THR A 38 -24.28 31.46 -30.81
C THR A 38 -25.21 31.76 -29.62
N PRO A 39 -25.75 32.99 -29.51
CA PRO A 39 -26.70 33.34 -28.43
C PRO A 39 -27.92 32.40 -28.36
N GLU A 40 -28.38 31.89 -29.51
CA GLU A 40 -29.51 30.95 -29.61
C GLU A 40 -29.19 29.57 -29.00
N GLU A 41 -27.96 29.07 -29.20
CA GLU A 41 -27.49 27.80 -28.62
C GLU A 41 -27.36 27.88 -27.08
N VAL A 42 -27.03 29.06 -26.55
CA VAL A 42 -26.99 29.35 -25.10
C VAL A 42 -28.39 29.32 -24.50
N GLU A 43 -29.37 29.90 -25.19
CA GLU A 43 -30.74 29.97 -24.71
C GLU A 43 -31.43 28.60 -24.76
N MET A 44 -31.17 27.79 -25.78
CA MET A 44 -31.64 26.39 -25.85
C MET A 44 -31.09 25.55 -24.69
N ARG A 45 -29.80 25.66 -24.39
CA ARG A 45 -29.20 24.90 -23.27
C ARG A 45 -29.77 25.30 -21.92
N ARG A 46 -30.00 26.60 -21.69
CA ARG A 46 -30.67 27.08 -20.48
C ARG A 46 -32.07 26.49 -20.35
N LYS A 47 -32.81 26.41 -21.46
CA LYS A 47 -34.16 25.85 -21.50
C LYS A 47 -34.16 24.34 -21.21
N GLU A 48 -33.25 23.58 -21.82
CA GLU A 48 -33.09 22.14 -21.55
C GLU A 48 -32.68 21.85 -20.09
N PHE A 49 -31.81 22.68 -19.52
CA PHE A 49 -31.39 22.56 -18.13
C PHE A 49 -32.56 22.78 -17.17
N LEU A 50 -33.39 23.81 -17.43
CA LEU A 50 -34.61 24.10 -16.67
C LEU A 50 -35.66 22.97 -16.80
N GLU A 51 -35.83 22.39 -17.99
CA GLU A 51 -36.72 21.25 -18.21
C GLU A 51 -36.26 20.00 -17.46
N LYS A 52 -34.95 19.71 -17.46
CA LYS A 52 -34.37 18.59 -16.69
C LYS A 52 -34.55 18.79 -15.17
N GLN A 53 -34.38 20.00 -14.66
CA GLN A 53 -34.68 20.30 -13.25
C GLN A 53 -36.18 20.12 -12.92
N ALA A 54 -37.07 20.61 -13.79
CA ALA A 54 -38.51 20.48 -13.60
C ALA A 54 -38.97 19.02 -13.64
N ALA A 55 -38.36 18.18 -14.48
CA ALA A 55 -38.62 16.74 -14.53
C ALA A 55 -38.15 16.01 -13.27
N GLN A 56 -37.02 16.41 -12.68
CA GLN A 56 -36.49 15.84 -11.44
C GLN A 56 -37.34 16.22 -10.21
N GLN A 57 -37.91 17.44 -10.17
CA GLN A 57 -38.79 17.88 -9.08
C GLN A 57 -40.16 17.16 -9.09
N LYS A 58 -40.70 16.80 -10.26
CA LYS A 58 -41.95 16.05 -10.36
C LYS A 58 -41.85 14.62 -9.79
N ASN A 59 -40.65 14.03 -9.76
CA ASN A 59 -40.41 12.69 -9.23
C ASN A 59 -40.20 12.63 -7.70
N LYS A 60 -40.20 13.78 -6.99
CA LYS A 60 -39.98 13.85 -5.52
C LYS A 60 -41.25 13.88 -4.67
N LYS A 61 -42.45 13.63 -5.21
CA LYS A 61 -43.67 13.46 -4.39
C LYS A 61 -43.84 12.01 -3.93
N GLY A 62 -43.06 11.61 -2.91
CA GLY A 62 -43.34 10.37 -2.19
C GLY A 62 -42.16 9.70 -1.50
N THR A 63 -41.51 10.35 -0.53
CA THR A 63 -40.89 9.69 0.65
C THR A 63 -40.37 10.74 1.64
N LYS A 64 -40.42 10.40 2.93
CA LYS A 64 -40.25 11.30 4.09
C LYS A 64 -38.90 12.04 4.12
N LYS A 65 -38.96 13.31 4.55
CA LYS A 65 -37.86 14.25 4.78
C LYS A 65 -36.69 13.64 5.56
N GLN A 66 -35.57 13.36 4.88
CA GLN A 66 -34.24 13.59 5.44
C GLN A 66 -33.94 15.08 5.31
N ALA A 67 -33.26 15.66 6.30
CA ALA A 67 -32.83 17.05 6.27
C ALA A 67 -32.08 17.32 4.95
N GLU A 68 -32.60 18.23 4.14
CA GLU A 68 -31.89 18.73 2.97
C GLU A 68 -30.65 19.47 3.48
N GLU A 69 -29.49 18.84 3.34
CA GLU A 69 -28.22 19.56 3.33
C GLU A 69 -28.35 20.63 2.24
N VAL A 70 -28.27 21.90 2.65
CA VAL A 70 -28.24 23.04 1.74
C VAL A 70 -26.95 22.91 0.94
N PHE A 71 -27.05 22.43 -0.30
CA PHE A 71 -25.97 22.48 -1.26
C PHE A 71 -25.76 23.93 -1.63
N ASP A 72 -24.65 24.52 -1.17
CA ASP A 72 -24.14 25.76 -1.73
C ASP A 72 -23.59 25.40 -3.12
N GLU A 73 -24.24 25.85 -4.19
CA GLU A 73 -23.89 25.51 -5.58
C GLU A 73 -22.53 26.08 -6.03
N ASN A 74 -21.84 26.82 -5.16
CA ASN A 74 -20.57 27.45 -5.47
C ASN A 74 -19.39 26.67 -4.88
N PRO A 75 -18.40 26.24 -5.70
CA PRO A 75 -17.17 25.66 -5.18
C PRO A 75 -16.43 26.69 -4.34
N LYS A 76 -16.34 26.45 -3.03
CA LYS A 76 -15.63 27.33 -2.10
C LYS A 76 -14.35 26.65 -1.67
N LEU A 77 -13.20 27.28 -1.92
CA LEU A 77 -11.99 26.82 -1.27
C LEU A 77 -12.05 27.20 0.21
N THR A 78 -12.42 26.22 1.04
CA THR A 78 -12.64 26.37 2.47
C THR A 78 -11.35 26.83 3.16
N SER A 79 -11.49 27.68 4.18
CA SER A 79 -10.39 28.02 5.10
C SER A 79 -9.96 26.84 5.98
N ASP A 80 -10.71 25.73 5.95
CA ASP A 80 -10.31 24.49 6.60
C ASP A 80 -9.20 23.83 5.78
N VAL A 81 -7.98 24.00 6.28
CA VAL A 81 -6.74 23.56 5.66
C VAL A 81 -6.56 22.03 5.77
N ARG A 82 -7.38 21.36 6.59
CA ARG A 82 -7.26 19.92 6.81
C ARG A 82 -7.93 19.15 5.68
N LEU A 83 -7.14 18.30 5.02
CA LEU A 83 -7.66 17.37 4.01
C LEU A 83 -8.65 16.40 4.66
N SER A 84 -9.89 16.36 4.19
CA SER A 84 -10.81 15.27 4.54
C SER A 84 -10.39 13.97 3.84
N ASP A 85 -10.99 12.83 4.21
CA ASP A 85 -10.74 11.56 3.50
C ASP A 85 -10.93 11.72 2.00
N LEU A 86 -10.05 11.09 1.22
CA LEU A 86 -10.15 11.11 -0.22
C LEU A 86 -11.11 10.04 -0.73
N LEU A 87 -11.94 10.40 -1.70
CA LEU A 87 -12.75 9.49 -2.47
C LEU A 87 -11.85 8.77 -3.49
N CYS A 88 -11.71 7.46 -3.33
CA CYS A 88 -10.92 6.63 -4.22
C CYS A 88 -11.79 5.53 -4.83
N SER A 89 -12.58 5.82 -5.86
CA SER A 89 -13.40 4.77 -6.50
C SER A 89 -12.60 3.96 -7.53
N ASP A 90 -13.06 2.74 -7.86
CA ASP A 90 -12.48 1.94 -8.95
C ASP A 90 -12.66 2.58 -10.34
N ALA A 91 -13.60 3.54 -10.46
CA ALA A 91 -13.79 4.31 -11.68
C ALA A 91 -12.68 5.36 -11.91
N LEU A 92 -11.85 5.66 -10.90
CA LEU A 92 -10.73 6.56 -11.07
C LEU A 92 -9.62 5.91 -11.91
N PRO A 93 -9.04 6.66 -12.87
CA PRO A 93 -7.87 6.22 -13.61
C PRO A 93 -6.71 5.79 -12.67
N PRO A 94 -5.85 4.85 -13.09
CA PRO A 94 -4.71 4.37 -12.31
C PRO A 94 -3.86 5.47 -11.67
N ASN A 95 -3.48 6.50 -12.43
CA ASN A 95 -2.69 7.62 -11.93
C ASN A 95 -3.41 8.44 -10.85
N SER A 96 -4.72 8.61 -11.01
CA SER A 96 -5.55 9.28 -10.01
C SER A 96 -5.66 8.44 -8.73
N ARG A 97 -5.85 7.13 -8.82
CA ARG A 97 -5.82 6.23 -7.64
C ARG A 97 -4.47 6.29 -6.93
N TRP A 98 -3.37 6.34 -7.69
CA TRP A 98 -2.04 6.44 -7.14
C TRP A 98 -1.85 7.74 -6.36
N ILE A 99 -2.14 8.88 -7.00
CA ILE A 99 -2.05 10.20 -6.37
C ILE A 99 -2.97 10.28 -5.14
N ALA A 100 -4.21 9.77 -5.23
CA ALA A 100 -5.13 9.74 -4.11
C ALA A 100 -4.54 8.99 -2.90
N SER A 101 -3.96 7.82 -3.12
CA SER A 101 -3.34 7.04 -2.05
C SER A 101 -2.19 7.79 -1.37
N GLN A 102 -1.34 8.48 -2.15
CA GLN A 102 -0.21 9.23 -1.61
C GLN A 102 -0.64 10.52 -0.88
N LEU A 103 -1.67 11.21 -1.38
CA LEU A 103 -2.27 12.35 -0.69
C LEU A 103 -2.92 11.94 0.64
N GLN A 104 -3.57 10.77 0.67
CA GLN A 104 -4.12 10.21 1.90
C GLN A 104 -3.00 9.89 2.90
N GLN A 105 -1.89 9.29 2.46
CA GLN A 105 -0.71 9.03 3.31
C GLN A 105 -0.11 10.31 3.89
N ILE A 106 0.04 11.36 3.06
CA ILE A 106 0.53 12.68 3.49
C ILE A 106 -0.33 13.24 4.62
N LYS A 107 -1.66 13.11 4.49
CA LYS A 107 -2.61 13.55 5.50
C LYS A 107 -2.55 12.68 6.76
N ASP A 108 -2.64 11.36 6.64
CA ASP A 108 -2.75 10.44 7.79
C ASP A 108 -1.50 10.49 8.69
N ARG A 109 -0.32 10.69 8.08
CA ARG A 109 0.95 10.84 8.79
C ARG A 109 1.31 12.29 9.11
N ASP A 110 0.47 13.25 8.68
CA ASP A 110 0.72 14.68 8.75
C ASP A 110 2.15 15.00 8.28
N ILE A 111 2.48 14.51 7.08
CA ILE A 111 3.76 14.71 6.42
C ILE A 111 3.87 16.19 6.04
N LYS A 112 4.98 16.79 6.42
CA LYS A 112 5.32 18.16 6.06
C LYS A 112 6.32 18.17 4.93
N ASP A 113 6.32 19.26 4.19
CA ASP A 113 7.34 19.54 3.20
C ASP A 113 8.73 19.56 3.85
N CYS A 114 9.65 18.73 3.37
CA CYS A 114 10.98 18.55 3.98
C CYS A 114 11.73 19.88 4.08
N PHE A 115 11.53 20.78 3.12
CA PHE A 115 12.32 22.01 3.01
C PHE A 115 11.74 23.19 3.75
N THR A 116 10.42 23.33 3.74
CA THR A 116 9.69 24.49 4.27
C THR A 116 8.99 24.18 5.59
N GLN A 117 8.85 22.89 5.95
CA GLN A 117 8.13 22.40 7.12
C GLN A 117 6.64 22.81 7.14
N LYS A 118 6.09 23.18 5.98
CA LYS A 118 4.68 23.56 5.80
C LYS A 118 3.84 22.38 5.34
N SER A 119 2.52 22.50 5.50
CA SER A 119 1.56 21.52 5.00
C SER A 119 1.41 21.57 3.49
N LEU A 120 0.91 20.48 2.91
CA LEU A 120 0.64 20.33 1.49
C LEU A 120 -0.16 21.50 0.87
N SER A 121 -1.15 22.00 1.60
CA SER A 121 -2.00 23.13 1.19
C SER A 121 -1.22 24.41 0.86
N SER A 122 -0.06 24.64 1.50
CA SER A 122 0.75 25.85 1.28
C SER A 122 1.46 25.86 -0.09
N LYS A 123 1.27 24.83 -0.91
CA LYS A 123 1.82 24.76 -2.27
C LYS A 123 0.94 25.41 -3.32
N ILE A 124 -0.32 25.70 -3.00
CA ILE A 124 -1.33 26.13 -3.96
C ILE A 124 -1.59 27.63 -3.79
N TYR A 125 -1.57 28.38 -4.89
CA TYR A 125 -1.75 29.83 -4.92
C TYR A 125 -2.92 30.19 -5.85
N PRO A 126 -3.68 31.26 -5.57
CA PRO A 126 -3.43 32.29 -4.54
C PRO A 126 -3.67 31.81 -3.10
N GLN A 127 -3.08 32.52 -2.12
CA GLN A 127 -3.17 32.21 -0.70
C GLN A 127 -3.60 33.42 0.12
N LYS A 128 -4.27 33.17 1.24
CA LYS A 128 -4.51 34.11 2.33
C LYS A 128 -4.09 33.43 3.62
N ASP A 129 -3.23 34.08 4.40
CA ASP A 129 -2.71 33.54 5.67
C ASP A 129 -2.07 32.14 5.55
N GLY A 130 -1.43 31.86 4.41
CA GLY A 130 -0.77 30.57 4.12
C GLY A 130 -1.73 29.43 3.72
N ALA A 131 -3.04 29.67 3.72
CA ALA A 131 -4.05 28.76 3.20
C ALA A 131 -4.42 29.12 1.75
N PRO A 132 -4.63 28.14 0.87
CA PRO A 132 -5.06 28.41 -0.49
C PRO A 132 -6.48 28.99 -0.49
N ILE A 133 -6.74 29.98 -1.36
CA ILE A 133 -8.07 30.58 -1.53
C ILE A 133 -8.62 30.36 -2.95
N TYR A 134 -9.94 30.37 -3.07
CA TYR A 134 -10.60 30.22 -4.37
C TYR A 134 -10.25 31.42 -5.25
N ASN A 135 -9.87 31.13 -6.50
CA ASN A 135 -9.65 32.14 -7.51
C ASN A 135 -10.83 32.15 -8.50
N PRO A 136 -11.63 33.23 -8.57
CA PRO A 136 -12.73 33.36 -9.52
C PRO A 136 -12.29 33.26 -10.99
N ASN A 137 -11.03 33.57 -11.31
CA ASN A 137 -10.48 33.44 -12.65
C ASN A 137 -10.11 31.98 -13.01
N GLY A 138 -10.27 31.04 -12.08
CA GLY A 138 -10.00 29.62 -12.27
C GLY A 138 -8.53 29.26 -12.50
N LYS A 139 -7.60 30.18 -12.23
CA LYS A 139 -6.15 30.00 -12.47
C LYS A 139 -5.39 29.82 -11.16
N TYR A 140 -4.63 28.74 -11.05
CA TYR A 140 -3.86 28.43 -9.85
C TYR A 140 -2.39 28.20 -10.21
N ILE A 141 -1.51 28.51 -9.25
CA ILE A 141 -0.10 28.11 -9.31
C ILE A 141 0.14 27.09 -8.22
N VAL A 142 0.70 25.94 -8.58
CA VAL A 142 1.15 24.92 -7.65
C VAL A 142 2.66 24.85 -7.68
N LYS A 143 3.29 24.89 -6.50
CA LYS A 143 4.73 24.76 -6.34
C LYS A 143 5.14 23.32 -6.07
N LEU A 144 5.83 22.69 -7.02
CA LEU A 144 6.25 21.29 -6.98
C LEU A 144 7.77 21.15 -7.12
N TYR A 145 8.39 20.15 -6.48
CA TYR A 145 9.80 19.83 -6.70
C TYR A 145 10.04 19.09 -8.00
N PHE A 146 11.08 19.51 -8.73
CA PHE A 146 11.54 18.87 -9.95
C PHE A 146 13.03 19.18 -10.16
N MET A 147 13.85 18.14 -10.35
CA MET A 147 15.30 18.28 -10.58
C MET A 147 15.99 19.08 -9.48
N GLY A 148 15.73 18.73 -8.22
CA GLY A 148 16.31 19.35 -7.03
C GLY A 148 15.82 20.77 -6.71
N LYS A 149 14.85 21.31 -7.44
CA LYS A 149 14.36 22.70 -7.26
C LYS A 149 12.84 22.78 -7.30
N GLU A 150 12.29 23.77 -6.60
CA GLU A 150 10.86 24.10 -6.67
C GLU A 150 10.51 24.78 -8.02
N ARG A 151 9.46 24.30 -8.69
CA ARG A 151 8.96 24.81 -9.96
C ARG A 151 7.50 25.26 -9.80
N LYS A 152 7.16 26.34 -10.50
CA LYS A 152 5.79 26.87 -10.56
C LYS A 152 5.04 26.20 -11.70
N ILE A 153 4.00 25.44 -11.38
CA ILE A 153 3.12 24.78 -12.34
C ILE A 153 1.80 25.53 -12.38
N GLN A 154 1.46 26.06 -13.56
CA GLN A 154 0.19 26.77 -13.75
C GLN A 154 -0.89 25.77 -14.17
N VAL A 155 -2.01 25.76 -13.45
CA VAL A 155 -3.15 24.88 -13.72
C VAL A 155 -4.46 25.66 -13.70
N SER A 156 -5.39 25.29 -14.58
CA SER A 156 -6.77 25.74 -14.51
C SER A 156 -7.61 24.82 -13.61
N ASP A 157 -8.70 25.34 -13.07
CA ASP A 157 -9.72 24.59 -12.33
C ASP A 157 -10.67 23.74 -13.19
N HIS A 158 -10.47 23.73 -14.51
CA HIS A 158 -11.22 22.88 -15.42
C HIS A 158 -10.76 21.43 -15.23
N MET A 159 -11.57 20.62 -14.57
CA MET A 159 -11.20 19.24 -14.20
C MET A 159 -11.67 18.24 -15.26
N PRO A 160 -10.86 17.21 -15.56
CA PRO A 160 -11.28 16.15 -16.46
C PRO A 160 -12.41 15.35 -15.81
N THR A 161 -13.49 15.15 -16.56
CA THR A 161 -14.64 14.35 -16.16
C THR A 161 -14.88 13.21 -17.13
N SER A 162 -15.49 12.13 -16.64
CA SER A 162 -16.06 11.10 -17.50
C SER A 162 -17.24 11.66 -18.31
N PHE A 163 -17.71 10.89 -19.29
CA PHE A 163 -18.92 11.21 -20.05
C PHE A 163 -20.15 11.45 -19.14
N ASP A 164 -20.24 10.73 -18.02
CA ASP A 164 -21.31 10.88 -17.03
C ASP A 164 -21.11 12.09 -16.09
N GLY A 165 -20.12 12.95 -16.35
CA GLY A 165 -19.81 14.11 -15.52
C GLY A 165 -19.11 13.80 -14.19
N LYS A 166 -18.58 12.58 -14.00
CA LYS A 166 -17.82 12.22 -12.78
C LYS A 166 -16.38 12.69 -12.90
N ALA A 167 -15.82 13.33 -11.86
CA ALA A 167 -14.43 13.75 -11.88
C ALA A 167 -13.47 12.54 -12.00
N LEU A 168 -12.43 12.71 -12.81
CA LEU A 168 -11.39 11.71 -13.02
C LEU A 168 -10.15 11.94 -12.15
N LEU A 169 -10.14 13.00 -11.33
CA LEU A 169 -9.06 13.32 -10.39
C LEU A 169 -9.48 13.00 -8.94
N PRO A 170 -8.52 12.80 -8.03
CA PRO A 170 -8.79 12.62 -6.61
C PRO A 170 -9.65 13.75 -6.04
N GLN A 171 -10.75 13.37 -5.38
CA GLN A 171 -11.66 14.30 -4.71
C GLN A 171 -11.64 14.05 -3.21
N SER A 172 -11.86 15.10 -2.44
CA SER A 172 -12.19 14.96 -1.02
C SER A 172 -13.64 14.50 -0.84
N VAL A 173 -13.93 13.83 0.25
CA VAL A 173 -15.32 13.59 0.71
C VAL A 173 -16.03 14.93 0.94
N ASP A 174 -15.32 15.94 1.41
CA ASP A 174 -15.81 17.32 1.40
C ASP A 174 -15.71 17.91 -0.01
N LYS A 175 -16.85 17.96 -0.70
CA LYS A 175 -16.96 18.46 -2.08
C LYS A 175 -16.56 19.92 -2.24
N ASN A 176 -16.48 20.69 -1.14
CA ASN A 176 -16.00 22.07 -1.19
C ASN A 176 -14.47 22.14 -1.36
N GLN A 177 -13.74 21.08 -0.99
CA GLN A 177 -12.28 21.05 -1.13
C GLN A 177 -11.88 20.76 -2.59
N LEU A 178 -11.71 21.82 -3.38
CA LEU A 178 -11.23 21.74 -4.78
C LEU A 178 -9.72 21.42 -4.88
N TRP A 179 -8.95 21.75 -3.85
CA TRP A 179 -7.49 21.68 -3.89
C TRP A 179 -6.88 20.28 -4.15
N PRO A 180 -7.48 19.13 -3.75
CA PRO A 180 -6.95 17.81 -4.10
C PRO A 180 -6.94 17.59 -5.61
N MET A 181 -7.95 18.09 -6.33
CA MET A 181 -7.99 18.02 -7.79
C MET A 181 -6.97 18.96 -8.43
N ILE A 182 -6.83 20.19 -7.91
CA ILE A 182 -5.84 21.18 -8.40
C ILE A 182 -4.41 20.62 -8.29
N ILE A 183 -4.06 20.08 -7.12
CA ILE A 183 -2.71 19.57 -6.88
C ILE A 183 -2.44 18.30 -7.69
N SER A 184 -3.43 17.42 -7.81
CA SER A 184 -3.33 16.22 -8.65
C SER A 184 -3.12 16.57 -10.12
N LYS A 185 -3.86 17.57 -10.64
CA LYS A 185 -3.68 18.06 -12.00
C LYS A 185 -2.27 18.62 -12.24
N ALA A 186 -1.74 19.38 -11.27
CA ALA A 186 -0.37 19.91 -11.36
C ALA A 186 0.69 18.80 -11.35
N VAL A 187 0.52 17.77 -10.51
CA VAL A 187 1.41 16.60 -10.49
C VAL A 187 1.36 15.86 -11.82
N LEU A 188 0.17 15.63 -12.38
CA LEU A 188 0.01 14.97 -13.68
C LEU A 188 0.62 15.78 -14.83
N GLN A 189 0.45 17.11 -14.82
CA GLN A 189 1.06 17.98 -15.83
C GLN A 189 2.60 17.97 -15.75
N LEU A 190 3.17 17.95 -14.53
CA LEU A 190 4.61 17.81 -14.36
C LEU A 190 5.10 16.40 -14.70
N TRP A 191 4.29 15.36 -14.41
CA TRP A 191 4.59 13.99 -14.78
C TRP A 191 4.62 13.80 -16.29
N ASP A 192 3.65 14.33 -17.03
CA ASP A 192 3.60 14.24 -18.49
C ASP A 192 4.82 14.91 -19.16
N TYR A 193 5.39 15.94 -18.52
CA TYR A 193 6.67 16.52 -18.92
C TYR A 193 7.86 15.56 -18.73
N GLN A 194 7.82 14.70 -17.70
CA GLN A 194 8.89 13.78 -17.31
C GLN A 194 8.74 12.36 -17.89
N SER A 195 7.53 11.88 -18.13
CA SER A 195 7.27 10.52 -18.63
C SER A 195 5.93 10.48 -19.34
N LYS A 196 5.93 10.09 -20.62
CA LYS A 196 4.72 10.02 -21.43
C LYS A 196 4.00 8.69 -21.22
N GLY A 197 2.77 8.75 -20.73
CA GLY A 197 1.86 7.59 -20.71
C GLY A 197 2.17 6.49 -19.68
N SER A 198 3.23 6.63 -18.88
CA SER A 198 3.54 5.70 -17.79
C SER A 198 2.75 6.03 -16.52
N LEU A 199 2.67 5.06 -15.61
CA LEU A 199 2.10 5.29 -14.30
C LEU A 199 2.97 6.27 -13.52
N VAL A 200 2.38 7.25 -12.81
CA VAL A 200 3.08 8.16 -11.87
C VAL A 200 3.66 7.41 -10.64
N GLY A 201 3.63 6.08 -10.67
CA GLY A 201 4.29 5.21 -9.69
C GLY A 201 5.75 5.58 -9.50
N ASP A 202 6.43 4.97 -8.52
CA ASP A 202 7.87 5.15 -8.29
C ASP A 202 8.26 6.32 -7.37
N GLY A 203 7.30 6.95 -6.68
CA GLY A 203 7.57 7.92 -5.61
C GLY A 203 7.81 9.35 -6.07
N PHE A 204 7.65 9.61 -7.38
CA PHE A 204 7.58 10.96 -7.96
C PHE A 204 6.54 11.85 -7.28
N VAL A 205 5.38 11.30 -6.88
CA VAL A 205 4.34 12.05 -6.16
C VAL A 205 4.87 12.56 -4.82
N MET A 206 5.48 11.70 -4.00
CA MET A 206 6.03 12.09 -2.69
C MET A 206 7.17 13.08 -2.83
N TYR A 207 8.04 12.90 -3.82
CA TYR A 207 9.11 13.85 -4.10
C TYR A 207 8.57 15.20 -4.58
N SER A 208 7.75 15.23 -5.62
CA SER A 208 7.23 16.47 -6.21
C SER A 208 6.39 17.26 -5.21
N LEU A 209 5.59 16.57 -4.39
CA LEU A 209 4.81 17.19 -3.35
C LEU A 209 5.66 17.57 -2.15
N MET A 210 6.34 16.64 -1.49
CA MET A 210 6.92 16.86 -0.15
C MET A 210 8.44 16.96 -0.12
N GLY A 211 9.12 16.69 -1.23
CA GLY A 211 10.58 16.67 -1.29
C GLY A 211 11.21 15.38 -0.73
N LEU A 212 10.39 14.37 -0.41
CA LEU A 212 10.85 13.07 0.08
C LEU A 212 11.52 12.28 -1.06
N LEU A 213 12.64 11.63 -0.76
CA LEU A 213 13.28 10.73 -1.71
C LEU A 213 12.83 9.30 -1.47
N THR A 214 12.52 8.56 -2.54
CA THR A 214 11.88 7.25 -2.45
C THR A 214 12.75 6.13 -2.98
N GLU A 215 12.88 5.09 -2.17
CA GLU A 215 13.47 3.81 -2.52
C GLU A 215 12.38 2.76 -2.71
N THR A 216 12.46 2.02 -3.81
CA THR A 216 11.56 0.89 -4.09
C THR A 216 12.30 -0.42 -3.88
N ILE A 217 11.80 -1.31 -3.03
CA ILE A 217 12.34 -2.65 -2.77
C ILE A 217 11.39 -3.67 -3.39
N ASP A 218 11.92 -4.54 -4.26
CA ASP A 218 11.17 -5.67 -4.81
C ASP A 218 11.08 -6.78 -3.77
N LEU A 219 9.84 -7.15 -3.40
CA LEU A 219 9.57 -8.18 -2.42
C LEU A 219 10.03 -9.56 -2.84
N LYS A 220 10.26 -9.82 -4.13
CA LYS A 220 10.85 -11.08 -4.61
C LYS A 220 12.34 -11.18 -4.28
N THR A 221 13.00 -10.05 -4.08
CA THR A 221 14.45 -9.97 -3.81
C THR A 221 14.78 -9.85 -2.33
N ILE A 222 13.76 -9.80 -1.47
CA ILE A 222 13.96 -9.59 -0.03
C ILE A 222 14.54 -10.86 0.62
N ASN A 223 15.82 -10.81 0.95
CA ASN A 223 16.50 -11.90 1.66
C ASN A 223 16.45 -11.72 3.19
N SER A 224 16.29 -10.47 3.65
CA SER A 224 16.25 -10.10 5.06
C SER A 224 15.35 -8.89 5.27
N TRP A 225 14.61 -8.89 6.37
CA TRP A 225 13.78 -7.76 6.79
C TRP A 225 14.56 -6.69 7.56
N GLY A 226 15.86 -6.87 7.85
CA GLY A 226 16.61 -6.00 8.75
C GLY A 226 16.58 -4.51 8.39
N ILE A 227 16.64 -4.16 7.10
CA ILE A 227 16.51 -2.77 6.65
C ILE A 227 15.10 -2.24 6.96
N ILE A 228 14.06 -2.98 6.61
CA ILE A 228 12.66 -2.58 6.86
C ILE A 228 12.39 -2.48 8.36
N ASP A 229 12.91 -3.41 9.15
CA ASP A 229 12.80 -3.40 10.61
C ASP A 229 13.41 -2.13 11.20
N ASN A 230 14.58 -1.72 10.69
CA ASN A 230 15.21 -0.47 11.10
C ASN A 230 14.35 0.75 10.70
N MET A 231 13.90 0.80 9.44
CA MET A 231 13.08 1.91 8.93
C MET A 231 11.71 2.02 9.60
N MET A 232 11.18 0.92 10.13
CA MET A 232 9.90 0.86 10.85
C MET A 232 10.02 1.17 12.34
N ASN A 233 11.22 1.50 12.86
CA ASN A 233 11.44 1.77 14.28
C ASN A 233 10.61 2.97 14.81
N ASN A 234 10.33 2.98 16.12
CA ASN A 234 9.54 4.01 16.80
C ASN A 234 10.15 5.40 16.65
N ASN A 235 11.50 5.50 16.62
CA ASN A 235 12.19 6.78 16.45
C ASN A 235 11.79 7.45 15.14
N HIS A 236 11.82 6.72 14.04
CA HIS A 236 11.41 7.25 12.73
C HIS A 236 9.93 7.63 12.69
N TYR A 237 9.09 6.84 13.37
CA TYR A 237 7.67 7.17 13.48
C TYR A 237 7.44 8.52 14.18
N VAL A 238 8.12 8.76 15.30
CA VAL A 238 8.01 10.00 16.10
C VAL A 238 8.63 11.18 15.37
N GLN A 239 9.79 10.98 14.74
CA GLN A 239 10.53 12.03 14.03
C GLN A 239 9.90 12.39 12.69
N LYS A 240 9.04 11.52 12.13
CA LYS A 240 8.36 11.72 10.84
C LYS A 240 9.34 11.95 9.69
N ASP A 241 10.41 11.16 9.67
CA ASP A 241 11.48 11.28 8.68
C ASP A 241 11.57 10.07 7.74
N VAL A 242 10.98 8.94 8.11
CA VAL A 242 10.88 7.75 7.24
C VAL A 242 9.43 7.27 7.19
N PHE A 243 8.95 7.02 5.98
CA PHE A 243 7.61 6.55 5.70
C PHE A 243 7.66 5.29 4.84
N VAL A 244 7.05 4.21 5.32
CA VAL A 244 7.03 2.94 4.61
C VAL A 244 5.64 2.68 4.06
N SER A 245 5.59 2.24 2.82
CA SER A 245 4.37 1.90 2.11
C SER A 245 4.57 0.65 1.25
N THR A 246 3.49 0.06 0.77
CA THR A 246 3.52 -1.10 -0.12
C THR A 246 2.47 -0.97 -1.22
N TYR A 247 2.73 -1.61 -2.35
CA TYR A 247 1.79 -1.61 -3.47
C TYR A 247 2.01 -2.81 -4.40
N SER A 248 1.05 -3.01 -5.30
CA SER A 248 1.15 -3.93 -6.44
C SER A 248 0.62 -3.26 -7.71
N TYR A 249 1.22 -3.62 -8.84
CA TYR A 249 0.74 -3.25 -10.17
C TYR A 249 -0.23 -4.29 -10.76
N LYS A 250 -0.32 -5.50 -10.19
CA LYS A 250 -1.10 -6.60 -10.76
C LYS A 250 -2.60 -6.42 -10.48
N ASN A 251 -3.41 -6.45 -11.53
CA ASN A 251 -4.82 -6.83 -11.40
C ASN A 251 -4.87 -8.31 -11.05
N GLN A 252 -5.05 -8.64 -9.77
CA GLN A 252 -5.35 -10.02 -9.37
C GLN A 252 -6.81 -10.33 -9.76
N SER A 253 -7.03 -10.62 -11.03
CA SER A 253 -8.19 -11.40 -11.49
C SER A 253 -7.67 -12.73 -12.01
N ASN A 254 -7.62 -13.74 -11.13
CA ASN A 254 -7.50 -15.21 -11.36
C ASN A 254 -6.96 -15.88 -10.07
N GLN A 255 -7.46 -17.00 -9.53
CA GLN A 255 -8.37 -18.04 -10.00
C GLN A 255 -9.25 -18.58 -8.85
N ASN A 256 -10.45 -19.04 -9.23
CA ASN A 256 -11.28 -19.96 -8.45
C ASN A 256 -10.45 -21.09 -7.84
N THR A 257 -10.26 -21.07 -6.51
CA THR A 257 -9.92 -22.27 -5.75
C THR A 257 -10.95 -22.41 -4.62
N ASN A 258 -11.58 -23.59 -4.57
CA ASN A 258 -12.70 -23.92 -3.70
C ASN A 258 -12.47 -23.47 -2.24
N ASN A 259 -13.30 -22.54 -1.75
CA ASN A 259 -13.24 -21.93 -0.41
C ASN A 259 -13.33 -22.93 0.77
N ARG A 260 -13.65 -24.21 0.51
CA ARG A 260 -13.62 -25.28 1.53
C ARG A 260 -12.20 -25.76 1.86
N SER A 261 -11.28 -25.78 0.89
CA SER A 261 -9.92 -26.30 1.11
C SER A 261 -9.03 -25.33 1.89
N LYS A 262 -9.26 -24.01 1.79
CA LYS A 262 -8.47 -22.99 2.51
C LYS A 262 -8.58 -23.11 4.03
N LYS A 263 -9.76 -23.42 4.58
CA LYS A 263 -9.93 -23.54 6.05
C LYS A 263 -9.28 -24.80 6.63
N GLU A 264 -9.31 -25.90 5.87
CA GLU A 264 -8.58 -27.13 6.21
C GLU A 264 -7.07 -26.94 6.06
N TYR A 265 -6.63 -26.29 4.98
CA TYR A 265 -5.23 -25.91 4.76
C TYR A 265 -4.70 -24.95 5.84
N GLN A 266 -5.53 -24.01 6.31
CA GLN A 266 -5.23 -23.10 7.43
C GLN A 266 -5.08 -23.83 8.77
N LEU A 267 -5.93 -24.82 9.04
CA LEU A 267 -5.81 -25.69 10.21
C LEU A 267 -4.59 -26.63 10.09
N GLU A 268 -4.19 -26.99 8.87
CA GLU A 268 -3.00 -27.81 8.62
C GLU A 268 -1.69 -27.03 8.78
N LEU A 269 -1.63 -25.78 8.33
CA LEU A 269 -0.51 -24.85 8.56
C LEU A 269 -0.27 -24.57 10.06
N LEU A 270 -1.35 -24.53 10.85
CA LEU A 270 -1.30 -24.42 12.31
C LEU A 270 -0.89 -25.74 13.00
N ARG A 271 -1.12 -26.90 12.35
CA ARG A 271 -0.82 -28.23 12.90
C ARG A 271 0.57 -28.75 12.51
N ASN A 272 1.13 -28.33 11.38
CA ASN A 272 2.41 -28.82 10.86
C ASN A 272 3.17 -27.73 10.08
N PRO A 273 3.87 -26.81 10.76
CA PRO A 273 4.65 -25.75 10.11
C PRO A 273 5.85 -26.27 9.30
N LYS A 274 6.26 -27.54 9.47
CA LYS A 274 7.41 -28.15 8.77
C LYS A 274 7.11 -28.63 7.34
N LYS A 275 5.85 -28.87 6.97
CA LYS A 275 5.49 -29.42 5.64
C LYS A 275 5.81 -28.47 4.47
N GLU A 276 5.94 -27.17 4.71
CA GLU A 276 6.37 -26.22 3.68
C GLU A 276 7.89 -26.11 3.55
N PHE A 277 8.68 -26.44 4.57
CA PHE A 277 10.14 -26.38 4.47
C PHE A 277 10.63 -27.34 3.37
N ASP A 278 10.06 -28.54 3.34
CA ASP A 278 10.38 -29.55 2.33
C ASP A 278 9.83 -29.15 0.94
N ASN A 279 8.61 -28.62 0.84
CA ASN A 279 8.02 -28.23 -0.46
C ASN A 279 8.65 -26.96 -1.05
N TYR A 280 9.09 -26.02 -0.23
CA TYR A 280 9.77 -24.79 -0.67
C TYR A 280 11.23 -25.10 -1.04
N GLU A 281 11.92 -26.01 -0.34
CA GLU A 281 13.23 -26.54 -0.78
C GLU A 281 13.13 -27.37 -2.06
N ILE A 282 12.08 -28.18 -2.23
CA ILE A 282 11.83 -28.94 -3.48
C ILE A 282 11.53 -28.00 -4.65
N ALA A 283 10.76 -26.93 -4.43
CA ALA A 283 10.48 -25.93 -5.47
C ALA A 283 11.72 -25.09 -5.83
N ARG A 284 12.61 -24.82 -4.86
CA ARG A 284 13.88 -24.10 -5.08
C ARG A 284 14.92 -24.97 -5.79
N ASN A 285 14.96 -26.27 -5.49
CA ASN A 285 15.88 -27.23 -6.11
C ASN A 285 15.45 -27.71 -7.51
N LYS A 286 14.20 -27.44 -7.93
CA LYS A 286 13.70 -27.71 -9.29
C LYS A 286 14.11 -26.67 -10.34
N ASN A 287 14.78 -25.58 -9.94
CA ASN A 287 15.33 -24.57 -10.85
C ASN A 287 16.79 -24.86 -11.27
N GLY A 288 17.25 -26.11 -11.15
CA GLY A 288 18.40 -26.59 -11.90
C GLY A 288 17.96 -27.01 -13.30
N SER A 289 18.61 -26.46 -14.33
CA SER A 289 18.28 -26.66 -15.75
C SER A 289 18.06 -28.15 -16.11
N PRO A 290 16.94 -28.54 -16.76
CA PRO A 290 16.74 -29.90 -17.24
C PRO A 290 17.64 -30.21 -18.44
N SER A 291 18.02 -31.47 -18.62
CA SER A 291 18.77 -31.91 -19.81
C SER A 291 17.86 -31.97 -21.05
N GLN A 292 18.44 -31.70 -22.23
CA GLN A 292 17.75 -31.62 -23.54
C GLN A 292 16.88 -32.83 -23.91
N HIS A 293 17.08 -33.98 -23.26
CA HIS A 293 16.29 -35.18 -23.57
C HIS A 293 14.92 -35.22 -22.90
N GLN A 294 14.70 -34.43 -21.84
CA GLN A 294 13.40 -34.35 -21.15
C GLN A 294 12.44 -33.33 -21.78
N GLN A 295 12.95 -32.33 -22.51
CA GLN A 295 12.10 -31.33 -23.20
C GLN A 295 11.34 -31.93 -24.39
N MET A 296 11.96 -32.81 -25.17
CA MET A 296 11.30 -33.40 -26.35
C MET A 296 10.16 -34.37 -25.99
N GLN A 297 10.19 -35.03 -24.83
CA GLN A 297 9.12 -35.96 -24.42
C GLN A 297 7.89 -35.24 -23.84
N GLN A 298 8.05 -33.97 -23.45
CA GLN A 298 6.99 -33.17 -22.85
C GLN A 298 6.22 -32.39 -23.92
N GLU A 299 6.90 -31.92 -24.96
CA GLU A 299 6.26 -31.28 -26.14
C GLU A 299 5.37 -32.28 -26.92
N GLU A 300 5.77 -33.55 -27.07
CA GLU A 300 4.93 -34.58 -27.73
C GLU A 300 3.66 -34.97 -26.92
N GLN A 301 3.65 -34.76 -25.60
CA GLN A 301 2.49 -35.08 -24.76
C GLN A 301 1.49 -33.93 -24.66
N ASP A 302 1.95 -32.69 -24.76
CA ASP A 302 1.10 -31.51 -24.73
C ASP A 302 0.37 -31.31 -26.08
N GLU A 303 1.00 -31.63 -27.22
CA GLU A 303 0.34 -31.59 -28.54
C GLU A 303 -0.82 -32.59 -28.65
N GLN A 304 -0.71 -33.78 -28.04
CA GLN A 304 -1.80 -34.79 -28.07
C GLN A 304 -2.98 -34.44 -27.15
N GLN A 305 -2.78 -33.60 -26.13
CA GLN A 305 -3.86 -33.15 -25.25
C GLN A 305 -4.62 -31.95 -25.84
N GLU A 306 -3.96 -31.09 -26.60
CA GLU A 306 -4.60 -29.95 -27.29
C GLU A 306 -5.49 -30.41 -28.46
N GLU A 307 -5.13 -31.46 -29.19
CA GLU A 307 -5.98 -32.01 -30.27
C GLU A 307 -7.30 -32.61 -29.74
N MET A 308 -7.29 -33.31 -28.59
CA MET A 308 -8.52 -33.86 -27.99
C MET A 308 -9.46 -32.78 -27.43
N GLN A 309 -8.94 -31.62 -26.98
CA GLN A 309 -9.76 -30.53 -26.46
C GLN A 309 -10.39 -29.66 -27.55
N GLN A 310 -9.80 -29.62 -28.74
CA GLN A 310 -10.38 -28.92 -29.89
C GLN A 310 -11.59 -29.68 -30.47
N GLU A 311 -11.54 -31.02 -30.54
CA GLU A 311 -12.69 -31.83 -31.01
C GLU A 311 -13.91 -31.77 -30.07
N GLU A 312 -13.70 -31.65 -28.74
CA GLU A 312 -14.81 -31.57 -27.77
C GLU A 312 -15.51 -30.19 -27.77
N ASN A 313 -14.79 -29.13 -28.16
CA ASN A 313 -15.32 -27.77 -28.27
C ASN A 313 -16.13 -27.55 -29.56
N GLU A 314 -15.76 -28.19 -30.67
CA GLU A 314 -16.52 -28.11 -31.92
C GLU A 314 -17.91 -28.79 -31.83
N GLN A 315 -18.04 -29.86 -31.04
CA GLN A 315 -19.33 -30.53 -30.83
C GLN A 315 -20.29 -29.76 -29.90
N LYS A 316 -19.79 -28.87 -29.03
CA LYS A 316 -20.60 -28.00 -28.16
C LYS A 316 -21.15 -26.76 -28.89
N VAL A 317 -20.42 -26.26 -29.90
CA VAL A 317 -20.82 -25.08 -30.69
C VAL A 317 -21.96 -25.39 -31.67
N GLN A 318 -22.13 -26.64 -32.11
CA GLN A 318 -23.24 -27.03 -32.99
C GLN A 318 -24.60 -27.21 -32.27
N ARG A 319 -24.62 -27.34 -30.93
CA ARG A 319 -25.88 -27.47 -30.15
C ARG A 319 -26.52 -26.15 -29.71
N PHE A 320 -25.85 -25.01 -29.90
CA PHE A 320 -26.35 -23.68 -29.50
C PHE A 320 -26.96 -22.84 -30.64
N ARG A 321 -27.23 -23.44 -31.80
CA ARG A 321 -27.95 -22.79 -32.92
C ARG A 321 -29.31 -23.44 -33.16
N LYS A 322 -30.24 -23.35 -32.21
CA LYS A 322 -31.66 -23.65 -32.43
C LYS A 322 -32.57 -23.17 -31.30
N THR A 323 -32.63 -21.85 -31.07
CA THR A 323 -33.85 -21.15 -30.58
C THR A 323 -33.60 -19.64 -30.52
N GLN A 324 -33.81 -18.96 -31.65
CA GLN A 324 -34.14 -17.54 -31.66
C GLN A 324 -35.56 -17.41 -32.21
N ARG A 325 -36.50 -16.94 -31.38
CA ARG A 325 -37.69 -16.22 -31.86
C ARG A 325 -38.16 -15.21 -30.80
N GLY A 326 -38.11 -13.93 -31.19
CA GLY A 326 -39.00 -12.84 -30.80
C GLY A 326 -38.92 -12.32 -29.35
N PHE A 327 -38.52 -11.06 -29.17
CA PHE A 327 -39.45 -9.93 -28.99
C PHE A 327 -38.67 -8.63 -28.70
N SER A 328 -39.36 -7.52 -28.92
CA SER A 328 -38.90 -6.15 -29.19
C SER A 328 -38.26 -5.37 -28.04
N PHE A 329 -37.52 -4.34 -28.46
CA PHE A 329 -36.97 -3.25 -27.68
C PHE A 329 -38.08 -2.24 -27.33
N GLU A 330 -38.47 -2.13 -26.07
CA GLU A 330 -38.75 -0.87 -25.35
C GLU A 330 -39.38 -1.10 -23.98
N SER A 331 -38.97 -0.25 -23.05
CA SER A 331 -39.67 0.12 -21.81
C SER A 331 -39.78 -0.94 -20.71
N LEU A 332 -38.93 -0.80 -19.68
CA LEU A 332 -39.34 -0.81 -18.28
C LEU A 332 -38.20 -0.33 -17.40
N SER A 333 -38.20 0.98 -17.15
CA SER A 333 -37.71 1.56 -15.91
C SER A 333 -38.51 0.99 -14.74
N ARG A 334 -37.84 0.27 -13.83
CA ARG A 334 -38.26 0.12 -12.44
C ARG A 334 -37.05 -0.20 -11.58
N SER A 335 -36.64 0.81 -10.84
CA SER A 335 -35.81 0.73 -9.65
C SER A 335 -36.29 -0.39 -8.71
N TYR A 336 -35.44 -1.39 -8.48
CA TYR A 336 -35.42 -2.15 -7.25
C TYR A 336 -33.99 -2.20 -6.74
N SER A 337 -33.79 -1.62 -5.55
CA SER A 337 -32.64 -1.90 -4.70
C SER A 337 -32.65 -3.38 -4.34
N ILE A 338 -31.87 -4.17 -5.06
CA ILE A 338 -31.54 -5.52 -4.63
C ILE A 338 -30.48 -5.38 -3.53
N PRO A 339 -30.70 -5.89 -2.30
CA PRO A 339 -29.62 -5.97 -1.33
C PRO A 339 -28.50 -6.78 -1.95
N LYS A 340 -27.30 -6.19 -2.09
CA LYS A 340 -26.13 -6.89 -2.59
C LYS A 340 -25.96 -8.17 -1.77
N PRO A 341 -25.84 -9.36 -2.39
CA PRO A 341 -25.55 -10.57 -1.64
C PRO A 341 -24.22 -10.35 -0.87
N PRO A 342 -24.07 -10.91 0.34
CA PRO A 342 -22.81 -10.83 1.06
C PRO A 342 -21.71 -11.42 0.16
N LYS A 343 -20.67 -10.63 -0.11
CA LYS A 343 -19.50 -11.12 -0.86
C LYS A 343 -18.95 -12.35 -0.14
N VAL A 344 -18.77 -13.43 -0.90
CA VAL A 344 -18.20 -14.69 -0.41
C VAL A 344 -16.74 -14.42 0.02
N PRO A 345 -16.26 -14.89 1.19
CA PRO A 345 -14.86 -14.75 1.56
C PRO A 345 -14.01 -15.71 0.71
N GLY A 346 -13.14 -15.19 -0.16
CA GLY A 346 -12.28 -16.01 -1.02
C GLY A 346 -11.33 -15.24 -1.94
N ASP A 347 -11.78 -14.11 -2.48
CA ASP A 347 -11.00 -13.24 -3.36
C ASP A 347 -10.46 -12.04 -2.57
N THR A 348 -9.14 -11.95 -2.44
CA THR A 348 -8.45 -10.78 -1.88
C THR A 348 -8.63 -9.59 -2.82
N ASN A 349 -9.33 -8.54 -2.37
CA ASN A 349 -9.67 -7.35 -3.16
C ASN A 349 -8.69 -6.20 -2.90
N ILE A 350 -7.38 -6.45 -3.01
CA ILE A 350 -6.41 -5.36 -2.90
C ILE A 350 -6.60 -4.34 -4.02
N ASN A 351 -6.36 -3.08 -3.69
CA ASN A 351 -6.45 -1.99 -4.63
C ASN A 351 -5.20 -1.97 -5.50
N THR A 352 -5.38 -2.09 -6.81
CA THR A 352 -4.28 -1.90 -7.75
C THR A 352 -3.97 -0.42 -7.92
N CYS A 353 -2.76 -0.10 -8.39
CA CYS A 353 -2.34 1.29 -8.60
C CYS A 353 -2.64 2.18 -7.38
N PHE A 354 -2.42 1.62 -6.19
CA PHE A 354 -2.74 2.21 -4.90
C PHE A 354 -1.65 1.79 -3.93
N SER A 355 -1.16 2.75 -3.15
CA SER A 355 -0.14 2.50 -2.14
C SER A 355 -0.75 2.51 -0.74
N TYR A 356 -0.49 1.45 0.01
CA TYR A 356 -0.92 1.29 1.40
C TYR A 356 0.21 1.72 2.33
N SER A 357 -0.09 2.55 3.34
CA SER A 357 0.91 2.86 4.36
C SER A 357 1.11 1.66 5.26
N ILE A 358 2.36 1.23 5.44
CA ILE A 358 2.72 0.30 6.50
C ILE A 358 2.96 1.15 7.75
N VAL A 359 2.01 1.11 8.68
CA VAL A 359 2.09 1.96 9.88
C VAL A 359 2.78 1.27 11.03
N GLU A 360 2.71 -0.06 11.06
CA GLU A 360 3.20 -0.85 12.18
C GLU A 360 3.57 -2.26 11.74
N GLN A 361 4.48 -2.86 12.48
CA GLN A 361 4.82 -4.27 12.36
C GLN A 361 4.76 -4.94 13.72
N PHE A 362 4.45 -6.23 13.72
CA PHE A 362 4.45 -7.06 14.90
C PHE A 362 5.20 -8.35 14.60
N GLN A 363 6.14 -8.68 15.47
CA GLN A 363 6.79 -9.98 15.52
C GLN A 363 6.72 -10.47 16.97
N ASN A 364 6.43 -11.75 17.17
CA ASN A 364 6.44 -12.33 18.52
C ASN A 364 7.88 -12.50 19.02
N GLU A 365 8.42 -11.41 19.56
CA GLU A 365 9.75 -11.34 20.18
C GLU A 365 9.89 -12.36 21.33
N ASN A 366 11.12 -12.84 21.56
CA ASN A 366 11.45 -13.83 22.60
C ASN A 366 10.64 -15.14 22.53
N GLY A 367 10.01 -15.43 21.39
CA GLY A 367 9.23 -16.65 21.20
C GLY A 367 7.93 -16.68 22.01
N PHE A 368 7.29 -15.53 22.26
CA PHE A 368 5.97 -15.51 22.89
C PHE A 368 4.99 -16.43 22.14
N ASN A 369 4.35 -17.34 22.87
CA ASN A 369 3.42 -18.31 22.28
C ASN A 369 2.06 -17.63 22.04
N MET A 370 1.75 -17.37 20.77
CA MET A 370 0.52 -16.69 20.36
C MET A 370 -0.77 -17.41 20.76
N VAL A 371 -0.71 -18.71 21.06
CA VAL A 371 -1.84 -19.47 21.62
C VAL A 371 -2.33 -18.85 22.94
N TYR A 372 -1.47 -18.20 23.72
CA TYR A 372 -1.88 -17.52 24.95
C TYR A 372 -2.71 -16.25 24.69
N ALA A 373 -2.50 -15.58 23.55
CA ALA A 373 -3.24 -14.39 23.18
C ALA A 373 -4.57 -14.71 22.47
N GLN A 374 -4.71 -15.91 21.92
CA GLN A 374 -5.93 -16.32 21.23
C GLN A 374 -7.13 -16.42 22.17
N LYS A 375 -8.24 -15.81 21.80
CA LYS A 375 -9.47 -15.91 22.58
C LYS A 375 -10.04 -17.33 22.52
N ARG A 376 -10.68 -17.76 23.60
CA ARG A 376 -11.48 -19.00 23.59
C ARG A 376 -12.75 -18.75 22.76
N SER A 377 -13.22 -19.78 22.06
CA SER A 377 -14.40 -19.64 21.20
C SER A 377 -15.67 -19.34 22.00
N ASP A 378 -16.62 -18.60 21.41
CA ASP A 378 -17.93 -18.32 22.03
C ASP A 378 -18.70 -19.59 22.40
N ARG A 379 -18.47 -20.69 21.66
CA ARG A 379 -19.03 -22.00 21.99
C ARG A 379 -18.47 -22.51 23.31
N GLU A 380 -17.16 -22.42 23.48
CA GLU A 380 -16.48 -22.88 24.69
C GLU A 380 -16.89 -22.05 25.91
N LEU A 381 -16.95 -20.72 25.77
CA LEU A 381 -17.41 -19.82 26.82
C LEU A 381 -18.85 -20.13 27.25
N ARG A 382 -19.75 -20.37 26.28
CA ARG A 382 -21.14 -20.79 26.55
C ARG A 382 -21.22 -22.12 27.30
N LEU A 383 -20.42 -23.11 26.91
CA LEU A 383 -20.38 -24.41 27.60
C LEU A 383 -19.86 -24.29 29.03
N ARG A 384 -18.88 -23.42 29.29
CA ARG A 384 -18.38 -23.15 30.65
C ARG A 384 -19.43 -22.48 31.53
N GLN A 385 -20.14 -21.49 30.98
CA GLN A 385 -21.26 -20.84 31.66
C GLN A 385 -22.37 -21.85 31.98
N GLU A 386 -22.78 -22.66 31.00
CA GLU A 386 -23.80 -23.69 31.19
C GLU A 386 -23.40 -24.72 32.25
N TYR A 387 -22.13 -25.16 32.23
CA TYR A 387 -21.60 -26.07 33.25
C TYR A 387 -21.68 -25.46 34.66
N PHE A 388 -21.32 -24.17 34.79
CA PHE A 388 -21.36 -23.44 36.05
C PHE A 388 -22.78 -23.29 36.57
N ASP A 389 -23.73 -22.92 35.70
CA ASP A 389 -25.14 -22.78 36.04
C ASP A 389 -25.74 -24.12 36.50
N LEU A 390 -25.41 -25.22 35.81
CA LEU A 390 -25.83 -26.57 36.21
C LEU A 390 -25.27 -26.99 37.58
N CYS A 391 -24.09 -26.50 37.96
CA CYS A 391 -23.50 -26.76 39.28
C CYS A 391 -24.20 -25.98 40.40
N LYS A 392 -24.82 -24.84 40.09
CA LYS A 392 -25.59 -24.04 41.05
C LYS A 392 -26.99 -24.60 41.32
N THR A 393 -27.52 -25.41 40.40
CA THR A 393 -28.88 -25.94 40.51
C THR A 393 -29.03 -26.86 41.74
N PRO A 394 -29.91 -26.52 42.71
CA PRO A 394 -30.02 -27.28 43.94
C PRO A 394 -30.68 -28.64 43.69
N MET A 395 -29.95 -29.74 43.92
CA MET A 395 -30.46 -31.10 43.74
C MET A 395 -31.53 -31.51 44.77
N ASN A 396 -31.74 -30.75 45.83
CA ASN A 396 -32.59 -31.16 46.95
C ASN A 396 -34.09 -31.19 46.62
N LYS A 397 -34.54 -30.53 45.54
CA LYS A 397 -35.95 -30.46 45.12
C LYS A 397 -36.29 -31.24 43.85
N MET A 398 -35.32 -31.95 43.26
CA MET A 398 -35.47 -32.63 41.97
C MET A 398 -35.87 -34.10 42.10
N THR A 399 -36.63 -34.59 41.13
CA THR A 399 -36.98 -36.01 40.98
C THR A 399 -35.73 -36.86 40.67
N LYS A 400 -35.83 -38.19 40.80
CA LYS A 400 -34.71 -39.10 40.54
C LYS A 400 -34.26 -39.05 39.07
N GLU A 401 -35.20 -38.88 38.14
CA GLU A 401 -34.94 -38.74 36.70
C GLU A 401 -34.26 -37.41 36.39
N GLU A 402 -34.77 -36.30 36.92
CA GLU A 402 -34.15 -34.96 36.76
C GLU A 402 -32.71 -34.92 37.29
N LYS A 403 -32.44 -35.56 38.42
CA LYS A 403 -31.07 -35.70 38.95
C LYS A 403 -30.16 -36.51 38.03
N LEU A 404 -30.69 -37.54 37.39
CA LEU A 404 -29.93 -38.41 36.50
C LEU A 404 -29.61 -37.69 35.19
N ASP A 405 -30.56 -36.95 34.64
CA ASP A 405 -30.36 -36.13 33.44
C ASP A 405 -29.42 -34.94 33.69
N LEU A 406 -29.53 -34.28 34.85
CA LEU A 406 -28.59 -33.23 35.24
C LEU A 406 -27.16 -33.75 35.34
N ARG A 407 -26.96 -34.95 35.91
CA ARG A 407 -25.65 -35.61 35.96
C ARG A 407 -25.13 -35.99 34.57
N ARG A 408 -25.98 -36.51 33.68
CA ARG A 408 -25.62 -36.82 32.28
C ARG A 408 -25.16 -35.56 31.55
N ARG A 409 -25.97 -34.51 31.57
CA ARG A 409 -25.67 -33.22 30.91
C ARG A 409 -24.39 -32.58 31.45
N LYS A 410 -24.20 -32.59 32.77
CA LYS A 410 -22.96 -32.11 33.42
C LYS A 410 -21.74 -32.90 32.95
N LYS A 411 -21.85 -34.23 32.83
CA LYS A 411 -20.77 -35.10 32.34
C LYS A 411 -20.45 -34.82 30.87
N GLU A 412 -21.46 -34.72 30.00
CA GLU A 412 -21.27 -34.44 28.57
C GLU A 412 -20.59 -33.10 28.32
N ILE A 413 -21.00 -32.03 29.02
CA ILE A 413 -20.39 -30.71 28.88
C ILE A 413 -18.94 -30.75 29.40
N LYS A 414 -18.68 -31.45 30.51
CA LYS A 414 -17.33 -31.63 31.06
C LYS A 414 -16.40 -32.34 30.08
N GLU A 415 -16.84 -33.44 29.45
CA GLU A 415 -16.03 -34.16 28.45
C GLU A 415 -15.68 -33.27 27.26
N LYS A 416 -16.66 -32.51 26.73
CA LYS A 416 -16.42 -31.54 25.65
C LYS A 416 -15.38 -30.48 26.04
N LEU A 417 -15.49 -29.91 27.24
CA LEU A 417 -14.54 -28.91 27.73
C LEU A 417 -13.14 -29.49 27.97
N GLN A 418 -13.05 -30.72 28.47
CA GLN A 418 -11.76 -31.42 28.65
C GLN A 418 -11.08 -31.69 27.31
N ASP A 419 -11.82 -32.07 26.28
CA ASP A 419 -11.25 -32.28 24.94
C ASP A 419 -10.75 -30.98 24.33
N ASP A 420 -11.48 -29.87 24.52
CA ASP A 420 -11.05 -28.54 24.06
C ASP A 420 -9.81 -28.04 24.83
N ASP A 421 -9.75 -28.26 26.16
CA ASP A 421 -8.57 -27.96 26.99
C ASP A 421 -7.35 -28.81 26.59
N LYS A 422 -7.53 -30.12 26.33
CA LYS A 422 -6.45 -31.01 25.84
C LYS A 422 -5.88 -30.53 24.50
N LYS A 423 -6.73 -30.15 23.55
CA LYS A 423 -6.29 -29.59 22.26
C LYS A 423 -5.46 -28.33 22.49
N ARG A 424 -5.93 -27.42 23.36
CA ARG A 424 -5.22 -26.17 23.64
C ARG A 424 -3.88 -26.41 24.33
N ILE A 425 -3.82 -27.30 25.31
CA ILE A 425 -2.55 -27.70 25.98
C ILE A 425 -1.60 -28.32 24.95
N SER A 426 -2.09 -29.13 24.01
CA SER A 426 -1.25 -29.69 22.96
C SER A 426 -0.60 -28.60 22.10
N LEU A 427 -1.34 -27.54 21.73
CA LEU A 427 -0.82 -26.40 20.99
C LEU A 427 0.17 -25.57 21.81
N ILE A 428 -0.06 -25.42 23.11
CA ILE A 428 0.85 -24.70 24.02
C ILE A 428 2.17 -25.47 24.20
N SER A 429 2.10 -26.80 24.25
CA SER A 429 3.28 -27.66 24.46
C SER A 429 4.22 -27.71 23.26
N GLN A 430 3.73 -27.31 22.08
CA GLN A 430 4.56 -27.16 20.89
C GLN A 430 5.48 -25.94 21.00
N GLN A 431 6.58 -25.97 20.26
CA GLN A 431 7.47 -24.81 20.20
C GLN A 431 6.73 -23.60 19.61
N PRO A 432 6.91 -22.39 20.20
CA PRO A 432 6.26 -21.18 19.70
C PRO A 432 6.59 -20.93 18.23
N VAL A 433 5.55 -20.85 17.39
CA VAL A 433 5.70 -20.50 15.97
C VAL A 433 6.02 -19.01 15.87
N LYS A 434 7.06 -18.66 15.11
CA LYS A 434 7.36 -17.26 14.80
C LYS A 434 6.37 -16.74 13.78
N HIS A 435 5.72 -15.63 14.11
CA HIS A 435 4.82 -14.92 13.22
C HIS A 435 5.29 -13.48 13.04
N ARG A 436 5.15 -12.98 11.81
CA ARG A 436 5.35 -11.57 11.46
C ARG A 436 4.07 -11.06 10.81
N TYR A 437 3.64 -9.89 11.26
CA TYR A 437 2.45 -9.21 10.78
C TYR A 437 2.78 -7.75 10.47
N LEU A 438 2.12 -7.22 9.44
CA LEU A 438 2.24 -5.83 9.00
C LEU A 438 0.85 -5.20 9.06
N ARG A 439 0.72 -4.05 9.71
CA ARG A 439 -0.53 -3.28 9.76
C ARG A 439 -0.54 -2.27 8.61
N LEU A 440 -1.49 -2.45 7.70
CA LEU A 440 -1.65 -1.62 6.51
C LEU A 440 -2.83 -0.67 6.66
N LYS A 441 -2.67 0.57 6.20
CA LYS A 441 -3.75 1.57 6.13
C LYS A 441 -4.04 1.98 4.69
N SER A 442 -5.32 2.11 4.39
CA SER A 442 -5.81 2.71 3.16
C SER A 442 -6.57 4.01 3.39
N ASP A 443 -7.30 4.15 4.52
CA ASP A 443 -8.10 5.31 5.02
C ASP A 443 -8.84 6.19 3.97
N VAL A 444 -8.99 5.69 2.75
CA VAL A 444 -9.75 6.29 1.66
C VAL A 444 -11.20 5.88 1.75
N SER A 445 -12.07 6.79 1.32
CA SER A 445 -13.51 6.58 1.23
C SER A 445 -13.93 6.04 -0.14
N GLY A 446 -15.05 5.33 -0.19
CA GLY A 446 -15.66 4.85 -1.44
C GLY A 446 -15.10 3.53 -1.98
N LYS A 447 -14.29 2.81 -1.19
CA LYS A 447 -13.82 1.46 -1.49
C LYS A 447 -14.36 0.43 -0.53
N ASP A 448 -14.51 -0.79 -1.04
CA ASP A 448 -14.81 -1.93 -0.20
C ASP A 448 -13.63 -2.21 0.75
N PRO A 449 -13.88 -2.64 2.00
CA PRO A 449 -12.83 -3.06 2.92
C PRO A 449 -11.94 -4.10 2.26
N VAL A 450 -10.63 -4.00 2.47
CA VAL A 450 -9.69 -5.02 2.01
C VAL A 450 -9.92 -6.28 2.83
N ILE A 451 -10.21 -7.38 2.16
CA ILE A 451 -10.37 -8.70 2.75
C ILE A 451 -9.01 -9.38 2.64
N VAL A 452 -8.38 -9.60 3.79
CA VAL A 452 -7.11 -10.31 3.93
C VAL A 452 -7.31 -11.40 4.96
N PHE A 453 -6.69 -12.55 4.74
CA PHE A 453 -6.63 -13.58 5.76
C PHE A 453 -5.58 -13.23 6.83
N SER A 454 -5.99 -13.35 8.09
CA SER A 454 -5.10 -13.22 9.23
C SER A 454 -5.46 -14.33 10.20
N PRO A 455 -4.51 -15.21 10.56
CA PRO A 455 -4.76 -16.27 11.54
C PRO A 455 -5.13 -15.73 12.92
N LEU A 456 -4.75 -14.48 13.21
CA LEU A 456 -4.98 -13.81 14.47
C LEU A 456 -5.80 -12.54 14.25
N ALA A 457 -6.72 -12.29 15.17
CA ALA A 457 -7.49 -11.06 15.19
C ALA A 457 -6.65 -9.88 15.73
N ALA A 458 -7.08 -8.65 15.42
CA ALA A 458 -6.32 -7.44 15.77
C ALA A 458 -6.18 -7.23 17.29
N ASP A 459 -7.21 -7.62 18.04
CA ASP A 459 -7.24 -7.65 19.50
C ASP A 459 -6.27 -8.71 20.07
N GLU A 460 -6.19 -9.90 19.47
CA GLU A 460 -5.23 -10.94 19.87
C GLU A 460 -3.78 -10.49 19.65
N ILE A 461 -3.49 -9.80 18.53
CA ILE A 461 -2.18 -9.18 18.28
C ILE A 461 -1.90 -8.11 19.34
N TYR A 462 -2.89 -7.27 19.69
CA TYR A 462 -2.74 -6.26 20.73
C TYR A 462 -2.47 -6.88 22.12
N ILE A 463 -3.19 -7.94 22.50
CA ILE A 463 -2.95 -8.68 23.76
C ILE A 463 -1.51 -9.20 23.79
N ALA A 464 -1.03 -9.81 22.70
CA ALA A 464 0.33 -10.32 22.62
C ALA A 464 1.37 -9.20 22.76
N LYS A 465 1.19 -8.07 22.06
CA LYS A 465 2.05 -6.89 22.20
C LYS A 465 2.11 -6.39 23.64
N LYS A 466 0.96 -6.33 24.32
CA LYS A 466 0.88 -5.87 25.71
C LYS A 466 1.56 -6.84 26.67
N CYS A 467 1.43 -8.16 26.46
CA CYS A 467 2.21 -9.15 27.20
C CYS A 467 3.72 -8.99 26.99
N ILE A 468 4.17 -8.83 25.73
CA ILE A 468 5.60 -8.68 25.40
C ILE A 468 6.17 -7.41 26.04
N ALA A 469 5.47 -6.28 25.93
CA ALA A 469 5.88 -5.01 26.55
C ALA A 469 6.04 -5.14 28.09
N ASN A 470 5.19 -5.94 28.73
CA ASN A 470 5.22 -6.19 30.17
C ASN A 470 6.05 -7.43 30.58
N LYS A 471 6.79 -8.04 29.65
CA LYS A 471 7.61 -9.25 29.88
C LYS A 471 6.81 -10.43 30.48
N LEU A 472 5.56 -10.58 30.07
CA LEU A 472 4.66 -11.66 30.50
C LEU A 472 4.66 -12.80 29.50
N ASN A 473 4.75 -14.04 29.99
CA ASN A 473 4.67 -15.25 29.16
C ASN A 473 3.24 -15.58 28.71
N LYS A 474 2.24 -15.05 29.41
CA LYS A 474 0.80 -15.22 29.12
C LYS A 474 0.00 -14.06 29.72
N PRO A 475 -1.21 -13.76 29.23
CA PRO A 475 -2.08 -12.74 29.83
C PRO A 475 -2.38 -13.05 31.30
N PRO A 476 -2.57 -12.02 32.16
CA PRO A 476 -2.78 -12.20 33.60
C PRO A 476 -4.06 -12.99 33.92
N ASN A 477 -5.10 -12.84 33.09
CA ASN A 477 -6.39 -13.52 33.26
C ASN A 477 -6.51 -14.77 32.38
N TYR A 478 -5.39 -15.35 31.93
CA TYR A 478 -5.42 -16.51 31.05
C TYR A 478 -5.90 -17.79 31.73
N ASP A 479 -5.51 -17.99 32.99
CA ASP A 479 -5.85 -19.20 33.74
C ASP A 479 -7.31 -19.13 34.20
N ILE A 480 -8.14 -20.04 33.69
CA ILE A 480 -9.54 -20.22 34.10
C ILE A 480 -9.59 -21.37 35.11
N PRO A 481 -10.42 -21.32 36.16
CA PRO A 481 -10.54 -22.40 37.13
C PRO A 481 -10.76 -23.77 36.46
N GLU A 482 -9.94 -24.76 36.83
CA GLU A 482 -10.07 -26.14 36.35
C GLU A 482 -11.40 -26.76 36.80
N ILE A 483 -12.03 -27.52 35.89
CA ILE A 483 -13.24 -28.31 36.19
C ILE A 483 -12.83 -29.56 36.99
N LYS A 484 -12.72 -29.42 38.31
CA LYS A 484 -12.35 -30.53 39.21
C LYS A 484 -13.45 -31.58 39.30
N GLY A 485 -13.04 -32.82 39.62
CA GLY A 485 -13.94 -33.97 39.79
C GLY A 485 -14.89 -33.81 40.98
N ASP A 486 -16.09 -34.37 40.85
CA ASP A 486 -17.15 -34.35 41.87
C ASP A 486 -16.79 -35.15 43.15
N ASP A 487 -15.61 -35.76 43.22
CA ASP A 487 -15.17 -36.60 44.35
C ASP A 487 -14.70 -35.82 45.57
N LYS A 488 -14.63 -34.49 45.49
CA LYS A 488 -14.48 -33.64 46.67
C LYS A 488 -15.49 -32.50 46.58
N SER A 489 -16.56 -32.62 47.36
CA SER A 489 -17.39 -31.51 47.81
C SER A 489 -16.54 -30.55 48.65
N VAL A 490 -15.66 -29.81 47.98
CA VAL A 490 -15.03 -28.63 48.50
C VAL A 490 -15.06 -27.65 47.35
N VAL A 491 -16.13 -26.84 47.35
CA VAL A 491 -16.02 -25.42 47.01
C VAL A 491 -14.70 -24.99 47.66
N SER A 492 -13.63 -24.87 46.86
CA SER A 492 -12.38 -24.34 47.37
C SER A 492 -12.73 -23.02 48.04
N ALA A 493 -12.25 -22.85 49.26
CA ALA A 493 -12.60 -21.74 50.15
C ALA A 493 -12.32 -20.34 49.58
N ASN A 494 -11.84 -20.24 48.34
CA ASN A 494 -11.63 -19.00 47.60
C ASN A 494 -12.85 -18.54 46.78
N MET A 495 -13.94 -19.32 46.67
CA MET A 495 -15.16 -18.91 45.96
C MET A 495 -16.31 -18.46 46.87
N LYS A 496 -16.09 -18.34 48.19
CA LYS A 496 -17.14 -17.92 49.12
C LYS A 496 -17.35 -16.40 49.22
N ASN A 497 -16.48 -15.57 48.61
CA ASN A 497 -16.49 -14.11 48.82
C ASN A 497 -16.38 -13.25 47.56
N THR A 498 -16.69 -13.76 46.37
CA THR A 498 -16.72 -12.93 45.15
C THR A 498 -17.93 -13.29 44.30
N ASP A 499 -18.70 -12.25 43.97
CA ASP A 499 -19.95 -12.17 43.20
C ASP A 499 -20.46 -13.40 42.44
N ASP A 500 -21.78 -13.52 42.46
CA ASP A 500 -22.62 -14.66 42.09
C ASP A 500 -22.67 -15.00 40.58
N SER A 501 -21.63 -14.71 39.79
CA SER A 501 -21.59 -14.98 38.34
C SER A 501 -20.24 -15.59 37.90
N PHE A 502 -20.25 -16.46 36.89
CA PHE A 502 -19.03 -16.87 36.19
C PHE A 502 -18.53 -15.67 35.39
N SER A 503 -17.70 -14.84 36.02
CA SER A 503 -17.08 -13.68 35.40
C SER A 503 -15.64 -14.03 35.00
N VAL A 504 -15.44 -14.38 33.74
CA VAL A 504 -14.09 -14.44 33.15
C VAL A 504 -13.72 -13.02 32.78
N LYS A 505 -12.71 -12.47 33.46
CA LYS A 505 -12.14 -11.19 33.07
C LYS A 505 -11.59 -11.29 31.64
N PRO A 506 -11.80 -10.28 30.78
CA PRO A 506 -11.23 -10.27 29.44
C PRO A 506 -9.71 -10.45 29.46
N LEU A 507 -9.15 -11.04 28.39
CA LEU A 507 -7.70 -11.20 28.24
C LEU A 507 -6.99 -9.84 28.08
N GLU A 508 -7.72 -8.81 27.66
CA GLU A 508 -7.28 -7.43 27.54
C GLU A 508 -7.20 -6.68 28.88
N ASP A 509 -7.74 -7.26 29.96
CA ASP A 509 -7.71 -6.63 31.28
C ASP A 509 -6.36 -6.92 31.97
N PHE A 510 -5.49 -5.91 31.98
CA PHE A 510 -4.19 -5.94 32.65
C PHE A 510 -4.20 -5.16 33.98
N SER A 511 -5.38 -4.88 34.56
CA SER A 511 -5.51 -4.12 35.82
C SER A 511 -4.76 -4.74 37.01
N SER A 512 -4.49 -6.05 36.97
CA SER A 512 -3.72 -6.76 37.99
C SER A 512 -2.20 -6.61 37.85
N VAL A 513 -1.71 -6.06 36.73
CA VAL A 513 -0.28 -5.85 36.47
C VAL A 513 0.09 -4.46 36.98
N SER A 514 0.99 -4.39 37.96
CA SER A 514 1.47 -3.11 38.49
C SER A 514 2.28 -2.37 37.44
N ASN A 515 1.96 -1.08 37.24
CA ASN A 515 2.61 -0.21 36.25
C ASN A 515 2.64 -0.80 34.83
N ALA A 516 1.51 -1.38 34.38
CA ALA A 516 1.41 -1.97 33.07
C ALA A 516 1.81 -0.98 31.95
N GLN A 517 2.79 -1.36 31.14
CA GLN A 517 3.22 -0.62 29.97
C GLN A 517 2.25 -0.87 28.80
N GLU A 518 1.82 0.20 28.14
CA GLU A 518 1.03 0.11 26.92
C GLU A 518 1.93 -0.04 25.69
N PRO A 519 1.53 -0.85 24.69
CA PRO A 519 2.21 -0.87 23.41
C PRO A 519 2.25 0.52 22.76
N PHE A 520 3.33 0.81 22.04
CA PHE A 520 3.49 2.10 21.35
C PHE A 520 2.32 2.36 20.39
N ASN A 521 1.63 3.49 20.57
CA ASN A 521 0.45 3.82 19.78
C ASN A 521 0.85 4.45 18.44
N ARG A 522 0.44 3.83 17.34
CA ARG A 522 0.69 4.29 15.96
C ARG A 522 -0.57 4.74 15.23
N GLY A 523 -1.58 5.16 15.97
CA GLY A 523 -2.88 5.60 15.46
C GLY A 523 -3.83 4.44 15.15
N GLU A 524 -5.13 4.75 15.17
CA GLU A 524 -6.22 3.79 14.97
C GLU A 524 -6.43 3.42 13.50
N GLY A 525 -7.17 2.35 13.22
CA GLY A 525 -7.52 1.90 11.86
C GLY A 525 -6.50 0.96 11.22
N GLY A 526 -6.72 0.64 9.95
CA GLY A 526 -5.92 -0.34 9.22
C GLY A 526 -6.23 -1.80 9.55
N PHE A 527 -5.61 -2.70 8.80
CA PHE A 527 -5.79 -4.15 8.91
C PHE A 527 -4.44 -4.85 9.00
N TRP A 528 -4.38 -5.92 9.78
CA TRP A 528 -3.17 -6.74 9.94
C TRP A 528 -3.10 -7.80 8.85
N VAL A 529 -1.94 -7.90 8.21
CA VAL A 529 -1.63 -8.89 7.17
C VAL A 529 -0.49 -9.76 7.67
N HIS A 530 -0.65 -11.08 7.58
CA HIS A 530 0.42 -12.03 7.88
C HIS A 530 1.50 -12.00 6.79
N GLU A 531 2.78 -12.10 7.14
CA GLU A 531 3.93 -12.00 6.22
C GLU A 531 3.77 -12.83 4.94
N LYS A 532 3.39 -14.10 5.06
CA LYS A 532 3.20 -14.98 3.88
C LYS A 532 2.15 -14.47 2.90
N GLU A 533 1.08 -13.88 3.41
CA GLU A 533 0.02 -13.31 2.57
C GLU A 533 0.41 -11.93 2.06
N PHE A 534 1.16 -11.15 2.85
CA PHE A 534 1.73 -9.90 2.40
C PHE A 534 2.61 -10.10 1.15
N LEU A 535 3.51 -11.09 1.19
CA LEU A 535 4.40 -11.43 0.08
C LEU A 535 3.67 -11.98 -1.16
N SER A 536 2.45 -12.51 -1.02
CA SER A 536 1.64 -12.97 -2.16
C SER A 536 0.76 -11.86 -2.75
N LEU A 537 0.37 -10.87 -1.93
CA LEU A 537 -0.49 -9.77 -2.33
C LEU A 537 0.29 -8.62 -2.98
N PHE A 538 1.46 -8.29 -2.45
CA PHE A 538 2.20 -7.09 -2.85
C PHE A 538 3.47 -7.45 -3.63
N ASP A 539 3.87 -6.56 -4.54
CA ASP A 539 5.09 -6.74 -5.32
C ASP A 539 6.24 -5.88 -4.77
N TYR A 540 5.93 -4.72 -4.18
CA TYR A 540 6.93 -3.74 -3.78
C TYR A 540 6.67 -3.14 -2.39
N ILE A 541 7.76 -2.84 -1.69
CA ILE A 541 7.77 -1.88 -0.59
C ILE A 541 8.41 -0.60 -1.10
N GLN A 542 7.85 0.55 -0.73
CA GLN A 542 8.44 1.85 -0.97
C GLN A 542 8.71 2.57 0.33
N ILE A 543 9.96 3.02 0.49
CA ILE A 543 10.45 3.76 1.64
C ILE A 543 10.72 5.19 1.18
N ALA A 544 10.05 6.15 1.79
CA ALA A 544 10.25 7.57 1.56
C ALA A 544 11.04 8.18 2.73
N TYR A 545 12.16 8.82 2.41
CA TYR A 545 13.09 9.42 3.36
C TYR A 545 13.01 10.94 3.31
N ASP A 546 13.05 11.60 4.46
CA ASP A 546 13.32 13.03 4.57
C ASP A 546 14.83 13.28 4.39
N PRO A 547 15.25 13.83 3.23
CA PRO A 547 16.67 14.04 2.97
C PRO A 547 17.27 15.18 3.82
N LYS A 548 16.45 16.05 4.43
CA LYS A 548 16.91 17.17 5.27
C LYS A 548 17.36 16.76 6.66
N ARG A 549 17.03 15.55 7.12
CA ARG A 549 17.57 15.00 8.37
C ARG A 549 19.10 14.87 8.33
N TYR A 550 19.65 14.85 7.12
CA TYR A 550 21.04 14.61 6.81
C TYR A 550 21.65 15.82 6.09
N ASN A 551 22.98 15.90 6.08
CA ASN A 551 23.70 16.93 5.34
C ASN A 551 23.60 16.66 3.83
N MET A 552 22.68 17.36 3.18
CA MET A 552 22.35 17.13 1.78
C MET A 552 23.14 18.03 0.82
N GLN A 553 23.74 17.41 -0.18
CA GLN A 553 24.31 18.03 -1.36
C GLN A 553 23.45 17.67 -2.59
N VAL A 554 23.06 18.66 -3.38
CA VAL A 554 22.29 18.47 -4.62
C VAL A 554 23.16 18.82 -5.80
N LEU A 555 23.37 17.86 -6.68
CA LEU A 555 24.20 18.00 -7.88
C LEU A 555 23.30 18.08 -9.10
N GLN A 556 23.40 19.16 -9.86
CA GLN A 556 22.69 19.33 -11.13
C GLN A 556 23.68 19.18 -12.26
N ILE A 557 23.44 18.19 -13.11
CA ILE A 557 24.44 17.67 -13.99
C ILE A 557 23.90 17.68 -15.43
N GLN A 558 24.69 18.25 -16.35
CA GLN A 558 24.34 18.33 -17.77
C GLN A 558 24.95 17.12 -18.50
N SER A 559 24.22 16.51 -19.43
CA SER A 559 24.80 15.45 -20.26
C SER A 559 25.72 16.05 -21.31
N ASN A 560 26.81 15.35 -21.59
CA ASN A 560 27.64 15.60 -22.76
C ASN A 560 27.25 14.58 -23.84
N PRO A 561 26.66 14.99 -24.98
CA PRO A 561 26.26 14.06 -26.03
C PRO A 561 27.42 13.33 -26.70
N ASP A 562 28.66 13.85 -26.58
CA ASP A 562 29.84 13.29 -27.25
C ASP A 562 30.58 12.21 -26.41
N ASN A 563 30.21 12.03 -25.13
CA ASN A 563 30.81 11.04 -24.25
C ASN A 563 29.75 10.06 -23.74
N ASP A 564 29.91 8.76 -24.04
CA ASP A 564 29.02 7.68 -23.56
C ASP A 564 29.00 7.55 -22.03
N ILE A 565 30.10 7.92 -21.38
CA ILE A 565 30.21 8.11 -19.94
C ILE A 565 30.28 9.61 -19.75
N ALA A 566 29.23 10.20 -19.19
CA ALA A 566 29.25 11.63 -19.01
C ALA A 566 30.41 11.99 -18.05
N GLY A 567 31.46 12.59 -18.63
CA GLY A 567 32.67 12.96 -17.94
C GLY A 567 32.35 14.05 -16.92
N TYR A 568 32.20 13.64 -15.67
CA TYR A 568 32.14 14.54 -14.54
C TYR A 568 33.46 14.41 -13.83
N ASP A 569 34.51 15.02 -14.40
CA ASP A 569 35.87 14.88 -13.86
C ASP A 569 35.82 15.05 -12.33
N ASN A 570 35.15 16.07 -11.80
CA ASN A 570 35.13 16.33 -10.36
C ASN A 570 34.11 15.55 -9.50
N ILE A 571 33.36 14.57 -10.03
CA ILE A 571 32.28 13.87 -9.29
C ILE A 571 32.31 12.35 -9.52
N GLU A 572 33.44 11.78 -9.90
CA GLU A 572 33.56 10.32 -10.09
C GLU A 572 33.52 9.56 -8.76
N MET A 573 34.08 10.18 -7.71
CA MET A 573 34.23 9.59 -6.38
C MET A 573 33.39 10.34 -5.36
N VAL A 574 32.70 9.58 -4.51
CA VAL A 574 32.00 10.06 -3.31
C VAL A 574 32.70 9.50 -2.08
N ILE A 575 33.07 10.39 -1.16
CA ILE A 575 33.74 10.04 0.08
C ILE A 575 32.80 10.39 1.23
N VAL A 576 32.46 9.37 2.02
CA VAL A 576 31.76 9.55 3.29
C VAL A 576 32.82 9.45 4.38
N GLN A 577 33.11 10.57 5.03
CA GLN A 577 34.19 10.67 6.01
C GLN A 577 33.73 10.11 7.36
N ARG A 578 34.63 9.43 8.08
CA ARG A 578 34.42 9.03 9.47
C ARG A 578 34.19 10.29 10.31
N ASP A 579 33.18 10.25 11.16
CA ASP A 579 33.01 11.25 12.21
C ASP A 579 33.94 10.89 13.38
N PRO A 580 34.97 11.71 13.69
CA PRO A 580 35.94 11.40 14.75
C PRO A 580 35.32 11.44 16.15
N ASP A 581 34.19 12.12 16.32
CA ASP A 581 33.51 12.28 17.61
C ASP A 581 32.53 11.15 17.91
N SER A 582 32.23 10.30 16.93
CA SER A 582 31.31 9.17 17.04
C SER A 582 32.05 7.84 17.18
N ASP A 583 31.46 6.88 17.90
CA ASP A 583 32.00 5.52 18.05
C ASP A 583 32.16 4.83 16.68
N ASP A 584 33.15 3.96 16.52
CA ASP A 584 33.38 3.22 15.27
C ASP A 584 32.21 2.27 14.92
N ASN A 585 31.44 1.86 15.94
CA ASN A 585 30.24 1.04 15.77
C ASN A 585 28.97 1.87 15.50
N ALA A 586 29.07 3.21 15.46
CA ALA A 586 27.93 4.06 15.14
C ALA A 586 27.50 3.83 13.69
N GLN A 587 26.18 3.82 13.46
CA GLN A 587 25.61 3.62 12.14
C GLN A 587 25.58 4.95 11.37
N VAL A 588 26.22 4.96 10.21
CA VAL A 588 26.22 6.07 9.25
C VAL A 588 25.13 5.81 8.23
N ALA A 589 24.15 6.71 8.15
CA ALA A 589 23.12 6.69 7.13
C ALA A 589 23.62 7.51 5.94
N PHE A 590 23.70 6.89 4.77
CA PHE A 590 24.06 7.54 3.51
C PHE A 590 22.99 7.25 2.46
N LEU A 591 22.27 8.28 2.06
CA LEU A 591 21.21 8.21 1.06
C LEU A 591 21.69 8.86 -0.24
N VAL A 592 21.65 8.08 -1.31
CA VAL A 592 21.92 8.53 -2.67
C VAL A 592 20.62 8.54 -3.47
N GLY A 593 20.34 9.64 -4.15
CA GLY A 593 19.19 9.81 -5.03
C GLY A 593 19.61 10.16 -6.46
N PHE A 594 18.78 9.79 -7.43
CA PHE A 594 18.99 10.02 -8.86
C PHE A 594 17.67 10.34 -9.56
N GLN A 595 17.70 11.37 -10.43
CA GLN A 595 16.57 11.78 -11.26
C GLN A 595 17.06 12.20 -12.66
N PRO A 596 16.85 11.40 -13.70
CA PRO A 596 17.17 11.79 -15.07
C PRO A 596 16.10 12.72 -15.65
N LYS A 597 16.49 13.66 -16.52
CA LYS A 597 15.59 14.60 -17.19
C LYS A 597 15.19 14.06 -18.56
N TYR A 598 14.07 13.36 -18.63
CA TYR A 598 13.49 12.96 -19.91
C TYR A 598 13.04 14.20 -20.70
N SER A 599 13.29 14.18 -22.01
CA SER A 599 12.95 15.28 -22.92
C SER A 599 11.72 14.93 -23.78
N GLN A 600 11.07 15.93 -24.37
CA GLN A 600 9.91 15.74 -25.24
C GLN A 600 10.26 15.17 -26.64
N ASN A 601 11.55 15.19 -27.03
CA ASN A 601 11.98 14.75 -28.36
C ASN A 601 11.84 13.23 -28.50
N LYS A 602 11.08 12.84 -29.52
CA LYS A 602 10.61 11.47 -29.80
C LYS A 602 11.71 10.46 -30.16
N ASP A 603 12.96 10.91 -30.31
CA ASP A 603 14.04 10.10 -30.87
C ASP A 603 14.89 9.41 -29.80
N PHE A 604 14.51 9.52 -28.53
CA PHE A 604 15.20 8.78 -27.49
C PHE A 604 14.83 7.30 -27.58
N ASN A 605 15.79 6.48 -28.01
CA ASN A 605 15.62 5.04 -28.11
C ASN A 605 15.28 4.48 -26.72
N GLU A 606 14.02 4.07 -26.50
CA GLU A 606 13.52 3.55 -25.22
C GLU A 606 14.34 2.35 -24.68
N GLN A 607 15.15 1.74 -25.55
CA GLN A 607 16.07 0.65 -25.25
C GLN A 607 17.21 1.06 -24.30
N ILE A 608 17.61 2.33 -24.26
CA ILE A 608 18.75 2.80 -23.46
C ILE A 608 18.23 3.67 -22.30
N ARG A 609 18.01 3.10 -21.12
CA ARG A 609 17.50 3.84 -19.97
C ARG A 609 18.63 4.45 -19.14
N PRO A 610 18.58 5.76 -18.82
CA PRO A 610 19.52 6.38 -17.90
C PRO A 610 19.53 5.66 -16.56
N TYR A 611 20.72 5.49 -16.00
CA TYR A 611 20.87 4.90 -14.68
C TYR A 611 22.07 5.49 -13.93
N SER A 612 22.01 5.36 -12.61
CA SER A 612 23.14 5.53 -11.71
C SER A 612 23.32 4.28 -10.87
N MET A 613 24.55 3.83 -10.69
CA MET A 613 24.91 2.74 -9.80
C MET A 613 26.07 3.20 -8.93
N LEU A 614 25.92 3.02 -7.63
CA LEU A 614 27.01 3.25 -6.68
C LEU A 614 27.83 1.96 -6.57
N GLN A 615 29.15 2.07 -6.55
CA GLN A 615 30.05 0.96 -6.31
C GLN A 615 30.96 1.30 -5.14
N ARG A 616 31.09 0.40 -4.16
CA ARG A 616 32.17 0.50 -3.19
C ARG A 616 33.45 0.07 -3.88
N PHE A 617 34.41 0.98 -3.96
CA PHE A 617 35.59 0.80 -4.80
C PHE A 617 36.85 0.72 -3.94
N ASP A 618 37.73 -0.22 -4.25
CA ASP A 618 39.06 -0.31 -3.68
C ASP A 618 40.06 0.28 -4.66
N LEU A 619 40.73 1.36 -4.26
CA LEU A 619 41.69 2.04 -5.11
C LEU A 619 43.07 1.37 -5.11
N GLU A 620 43.41 0.58 -4.09
CA GLU A 620 44.69 -0.15 -4.06
C GLU A 620 44.71 -1.27 -5.09
N THR A 621 43.60 -2.02 -5.17
CA THR A 621 43.43 -3.13 -6.12
C THR A 621 42.81 -2.70 -7.45
N TYR A 622 42.23 -1.50 -7.50
CA TYR A 622 41.48 -0.95 -8.64
C TYR A 622 40.28 -1.82 -9.05
N GLU A 623 39.63 -2.46 -8.06
CA GLU A 623 38.48 -3.35 -8.25
C GLU A 623 37.23 -2.85 -7.51
N SER A 624 36.06 -3.19 -8.04
CA SER A 624 34.79 -2.99 -7.31
C SER A 624 34.67 -4.07 -6.23
N ILE A 625 34.51 -3.65 -4.98
CA ILE A 625 34.24 -4.56 -3.86
C ILE A 625 32.77 -4.97 -3.85
N LEU A 626 31.88 -4.03 -4.15
CA LEU A 626 30.44 -4.22 -4.03
C LEU A 626 29.67 -3.28 -4.95
N ASP A 627 28.77 -3.85 -5.74
CA ASP A 627 27.84 -3.10 -6.58
C ASP A 627 26.51 -2.94 -5.85
N TYR A 628 26.03 -1.70 -5.76
CA TYR A 628 24.73 -1.38 -5.20
C TYR A 628 23.63 -1.37 -6.27
N LYS A 629 22.40 -1.09 -5.85
CA LYS A 629 21.22 -1.19 -6.70
C LYS A 629 21.28 -0.15 -7.83
N LEU A 630 20.85 -0.56 -9.01
CA LEU A 630 20.62 0.34 -10.14
C LEU A 630 19.49 1.34 -9.84
N LEU A 631 19.78 2.63 -9.96
CA LEU A 631 18.83 3.73 -9.86
C LEU A 631 18.43 4.19 -11.26
N ASN A 632 17.28 3.73 -11.75
CA ASN A 632 16.82 3.95 -13.13
C ASN A 632 15.34 4.36 -13.24
N GLN A 633 14.72 4.75 -12.12
CA GLN A 633 13.33 5.22 -12.11
C GLN A 633 13.25 6.74 -12.30
N CYS A 634 12.04 7.28 -12.48
CA CYS A 634 11.85 8.71 -12.68
C CYS A 634 12.36 9.56 -11.51
N VAL A 635 12.20 9.08 -10.27
CA VAL A 635 12.88 9.55 -9.05
C VAL A 635 13.19 8.28 -8.26
N SER A 636 14.45 7.99 -8.01
CA SER A 636 14.83 6.82 -7.20
C SER A 636 15.96 7.15 -6.25
N SER A 637 15.93 6.54 -5.08
CA SER A 637 17.01 6.60 -4.11
C SER A 637 17.32 5.25 -3.50
N GLN A 638 18.44 5.18 -2.79
CA GLN A 638 18.85 4.03 -1.99
C GLN A 638 19.51 4.52 -0.68
N MET A 639 19.04 3.99 0.45
CA MET A 639 19.65 4.20 1.75
C MET A 639 20.69 3.11 2.04
N LEU A 640 21.91 3.53 2.37
CA LEU A 640 22.98 2.68 2.84
C LEU A 640 23.21 2.92 4.32
N LEU A 641 23.23 1.84 5.09
CA LEU A 641 23.60 1.86 6.50
C LEU A 641 25.01 1.30 6.63
N LEU A 642 25.94 2.17 6.94
CA LEU A 642 27.38 1.91 6.94
C LEU A 642 27.93 1.98 8.38
N ASP A 643 29.07 1.38 8.63
CA ASP A 643 29.81 1.60 9.89
C ASP A 643 30.46 2.99 9.89
N ASN A 644 30.77 3.57 11.05
CA ASN A 644 31.46 4.86 11.14
C ASN A 644 32.95 4.76 10.78
N LYS A 645 33.21 4.63 9.47
CA LYS A 645 34.54 4.56 8.85
C LYS A 645 34.57 5.45 7.62
N ASN A 646 35.76 5.68 7.08
CA ASN A 646 35.88 6.29 5.76
C ASN A 646 35.36 5.29 4.72
N HIS A 647 34.38 5.71 3.93
CA HIS A 647 33.87 4.94 2.81
C HIS A 647 34.10 5.70 1.52
N ILE A 648 34.57 4.96 0.52
CA ILE A 648 34.90 5.47 -0.80
C ILE A 648 34.00 4.75 -1.79
N PHE A 649 33.27 5.54 -2.57
CA PHE A 649 32.37 5.04 -3.59
C PHE A 649 32.70 5.63 -4.94
N LYS A 650 32.71 4.79 -5.97
CA LYS A 650 32.72 5.19 -7.36
C LYS A 650 31.28 5.27 -7.86
N MET A 651 30.93 6.34 -8.57
CA MET A 651 29.61 6.47 -9.20
C MET A 651 29.70 6.09 -10.66
N ASN A 652 29.07 4.97 -11.04
CA ASN A 652 28.88 4.61 -12.44
C ASN A 652 27.55 5.16 -12.91
N ILE A 653 27.63 6.25 -13.66
CA ILE A 653 26.47 6.94 -14.19
C ILE A 653 26.48 6.83 -15.70
N TYR A 654 25.38 6.35 -16.25
CA TYR A 654 25.12 6.39 -17.67
C TYR A 654 23.86 7.20 -17.89
N SER A 655 24.00 8.40 -18.45
CA SER A 655 22.85 9.22 -18.79
C SER A 655 23.15 10.11 -20.00
N PRO A 656 22.50 9.85 -21.15
CA PRO A 656 22.52 10.77 -22.30
C PRO A 656 21.70 12.05 -22.03
N LEU A 657 21.01 12.11 -20.88
CA LEU A 657 20.15 13.20 -20.46
C LEU A 657 20.75 13.95 -19.28
N ASN A 658 20.41 15.23 -19.12
CA ASN A 658 20.69 15.94 -17.88
C ASN A 658 20.08 15.18 -16.70
N PHE A 659 20.68 15.22 -15.53
CA PHE A 659 20.11 14.57 -14.36
C PHE A 659 20.43 15.35 -13.08
N THR A 660 19.74 14.98 -12.01
CA THR A 660 19.99 15.49 -10.66
C THR A 660 20.38 14.33 -9.77
N MET A 661 21.37 14.55 -8.89
CA MET A 661 21.68 13.65 -7.80
C MET A 661 21.51 14.33 -6.45
N TRP A 662 21.16 13.52 -5.46
CA TRP A 662 21.17 13.91 -4.06
C TRP A 662 22.14 12.99 -3.34
N LEU A 663 23.07 13.58 -2.61
CA LEU A 663 23.97 12.88 -1.71
C LEU A 663 23.68 13.42 -0.33
N THR A 664 23.28 12.55 0.60
CA THR A 664 22.95 13.02 1.95
C THR A 664 23.39 12.01 3.01
N SER A 665 24.06 12.48 4.06
CA SER A 665 24.52 11.64 5.16
C SER A 665 24.52 12.38 6.49
N ASN A 666 24.44 11.64 7.58
CA ASN A 666 24.75 12.18 8.91
C ASN A 666 26.24 12.52 9.05
N ASN A 667 27.11 11.88 8.26
CA ASN A 667 28.53 12.19 8.19
C ASN A 667 28.84 13.19 7.07
N LYS A 668 30.05 13.75 7.09
CA LYS A 668 30.50 14.68 6.05
C LYS A 668 30.72 13.95 4.73
N ILE A 669 30.23 14.55 3.65
CA ILE A 669 30.38 14.06 2.27
C ILE A 669 31.29 15.00 1.49
N SER A 670 32.15 14.44 0.65
CA SER A 670 32.86 15.17 -0.40
C SER A 670 32.81 14.41 -1.72
N THR A 671 32.92 15.15 -2.82
CA THR A 671 32.96 14.62 -4.19
C THR A 671 34.19 15.14 -4.91
N GLN A 672 34.91 14.27 -5.63
CA GLN A 672 36.10 14.65 -6.39
C GLN A 672 36.36 13.68 -7.55
N SER A 673 37.32 14.02 -8.40
CA SER A 673 37.80 13.12 -9.45
C SER A 673 38.59 11.96 -8.87
N VAL A 674 38.68 10.83 -9.61
CA VAL A 674 39.64 9.77 -9.25
C VAL A 674 41.05 10.35 -9.21
N PHE A 675 41.38 11.23 -10.16
CA PHE A 675 42.69 11.86 -10.27
C PHE A 675 43.06 12.71 -9.03
N ASP A 676 42.16 13.60 -8.60
CA ASP A 676 42.35 14.45 -7.42
C ASP A 676 42.39 13.60 -6.15
N TYR A 677 41.60 12.52 -6.07
CA TYR A 677 41.70 11.57 -4.97
C TYR A 677 43.09 10.96 -4.84
N LEU A 678 43.66 10.48 -5.95
CA LEU A 678 44.98 9.86 -5.94
C LEU A 678 46.07 10.85 -5.49
N ILE A 679 45.94 12.14 -5.86
CA ILE A 679 46.86 13.19 -5.43
C ILE A 679 46.69 13.52 -3.95
N ASP A 680 45.45 13.79 -3.53
CA ASP A 680 45.16 14.33 -2.20
C ASP A 680 45.30 13.27 -1.09
N TYR A 681 45.04 12.00 -1.38
CA TYR A 681 44.96 10.93 -0.38
C TYR A 681 45.95 9.78 -0.60
N GLU A 682 46.35 9.48 -1.84
CA GLU A 682 47.23 8.33 -2.16
C GLU A 682 48.67 8.73 -2.52
N ASN A 683 49.04 10.00 -2.37
CA ASN A 683 50.37 10.55 -2.65
C ASN A 683 50.86 10.40 -4.11
N TYR A 684 49.94 10.35 -5.08
CA TYR A 684 50.31 10.34 -6.50
C TYR A 684 50.83 11.71 -6.94
N GLN A 685 51.78 11.73 -7.87
CA GLN A 685 52.31 12.97 -8.46
C GLN A 685 51.78 13.17 -9.89
N LYS A 686 51.37 14.40 -10.19
CA LYS A 686 50.95 14.80 -11.53
C LYS A 686 52.15 14.89 -12.47
N GLN A 687 52.21 13.99 -13.46
CA GLN A 687 53.17 14.07 -14.55
C GLN A 687 52.48 14.63 -15.80
N SER A 688 52.80 15.87 -16.17
CA SER A 688 52.31 16.50 -17.39
C SER A 688 53.19 16.11 -18.58
N PHE A 689 52.62 15.44 -19.58
CA PHE A 689 53.28 15.17 -20.85
C PHE A 689 53.06 16.38 -21.77
N SER A 690 54.13 17.10 -22.09
CA SER A 690 54.12 18.07 -23.19
C SER A 690 54.20 17.31 -24.50
N ASN A 691 53.17 17.44 -25.34
CA ASN A 691 53.18 16.96 -26.73
C ASN A 691 54.24 17.69 -27.57
#